data_AF-A0A928D7T1-F1
#
_entry.id   AF-A0A928D7T1-F1
#
_cell.length_a   1.000
_cell.length_b   1.000
_cell.length_c   1.000
_cell.angle_alpha   90.00
_cell.angle_beta   90.00
_cell.angle_gamma   90.00
#
_symmetry.space_group_name_H-M   'P 1'
#
loop_
_entity.id
_entity.type
_entity.pdbx_description
1 polymer ?
#
loop_
_entity_poly.entity_id
_entity_poly.type
_entity_poly.pdbx_seq_one_letter_code
_entity_poly.pdbx_strand_id
1 'polypeptide(L)'
;MQKSSIKKFFRKVQSEASRRPDRVVTQAMGVKRTFHAYDLGQDTVVFEKDVWKRMDEHASVLVVEKNDLCPGAFGHIITVTDGNHSVAAIPLLSGKFWDLCDLSGERRSDAMTHSVLVGNVVNGKLELSQRDVPCKKLVVLDDWLVKGLGLPLEDVVMAERNDETLQYFREHGLEWRVKPLAWSEAGIKAAVAQSRKRISSSVSYYHSVKGVHFLSWPEFHKMAGLATTDFHAFRIALAELVDVYEGNDTSFSRQLKFHGHHEIEFFGLLRGSAIEKIVPRLEELLADIETEPDRAPGRIAEIDTQFRALLTRPEFADENSPAFAESLYMNLTGEVYAVSGEGAAIAFDDRRTALPGATFINGAPQFHPGADERTRILLSNVLQILSKDEFLEYANIYELRTEDTENDRNLALGEGRTREIVFKTNCRPLTSSFVEKRLSSVTDGYGAYVLARIEGFKSIGVNLPEYRLLRHQDFGKRKLFYDYYIRTRCEGEPLSVIPANLIADPAAQERMAYLMGDAAAQNLVMKKYDSELKSALFGIGKEIYRFAWDPDRDRIMPGSVSTCSIRGTCGWPDLTCSEKNFMTAARFYMREYAAAFSGFMRDREVPPARQTVLCERFLAGFECRTRSLLFRYRRQREDLMRFSPPIPARYRFQEKGLFVMKSLAWQADNLDVFRDLFIRNMNGGGRC
;
A
#
# COMPACT_ATOMS: atom_id res chain seq x y z
N MET A 1 -9.30 -8.37 -27.14
CA MET A 1 -9.71 -6.97 -26.90
C MET A 1 -11.13 -6.94 -26.38
N GLN A 2 -11.31 -6.62 -25.10
CA GLN A 2 -12.64 -6.38 -24.52
C GLN A 2 -13.24 -5.13 -25.19
N LYS A 3 -14.47 -5.21 -25.70
CA LYS A 3 -15.16 -4.04 -26.26
C LYS A 3 -15.47 -3.08 -25.11
N SER A 4 -14.87 -1.88 -25.09
CA SER A 4 -15.14 -0.83 -24.09
C SER A 4 -16.65 -0.67 -23.85
N SER A 5 -17.07 -0.97 -22.63
CA SER A 5 -18.46 -0.82 -22.14
C SER A 5 -18.87 0.65 -22.15
N ILE A 6 -17.96 1.55 -21.84
CA ILE A 6 -18.14 3.00 -21.92
C ILE A 6 -18.46 3.44 -23.36
N LYS A 7 -17.75 2.90 -24.37
CA LYS A 7 -18.10 3.11 -25.79
C LYS A 7 -19.49 2.60 -26.13
N LYS A 8 -19.91 1.46 -25.57
CA LYS A 8 -21.26 0.91 -25.78
C LYS A 8 -22.32 1.80 -25.15
N PHE A 9 -22.09 2.26 -23.91
CA PHE A 9 -22.97 3.19 -23.21
C PHE A 9 -23.18 4.46 -24.04
N PHE A 10 -22.11 5.08 -24.54
CA PHE A 10 -22.25 6.30 -25.34
C PHE A 10 -22.93 6.09 -26.70
N ARG A 11 -22.74 4.94 -27.34
CA ARG A 11 -23.53 4.59 -28.53
C ARG A 11 -25.01 4.42 -28.20
N LYS A 12 -25.32 3.83 -27.04
CA LYS A 12 -26.70 3.68 -26.55
C LYS A 12 -27.36 5.05 -26.32
N VAL A 13 -26.65 5.98 -25.68
CA VAL A 13 -27.14 7.36 -25.49
C VAL A 13 -27.46 8.01 -26.84
N GLN A 14 -26.60 7.88 -27.86
CA GLN A 14 -26.87 8.45 -29.18
C GLN A 14 -28.11 7.86 -29.87
N SER A 15 -28.44 6.58 -29.63
CA SER A 15 -29.60 5.94 -30.23
C SER A 15 -30.90 6.13 -29.46
N GLU A 16 -30.83 6.25 -28.13
CA GLU A 16 -32.01 6.21 -27.25
C GLU A 16 -32.36 7.56 -26.60
N ALA A 17 -31.40 8.47 -26.45
CA ALA A 17 -31.63 9.74 -25.76
C ALA A 17 -32.12 10.84 -26.72
N SER A 18 -32.86 11.80 -26.18
CA SER A 18 -33.38 12.94 -26.95
C SER A 18 -32.27 13.97 -27.13
N ARG A 19 -31.81 14.16 -28.37
CA ARG A 19 -30.79 15.16 -28.68
C ARG A 19 -31.36 16.57 -28.61
N ARG A 20 -30.71 17.47 -27.88
CA ARG A 20 -31.07 18.90 -27.89
C ARG A 20 -30.77 19.52 -29.26
N PRO A 21 -31.63 20.42 -29.77
CA PRO A 21 -31.51 20.97 -31.12
C PRO A 21 -30.25 21.84 -31.29
N ASP A 22 -29.90 22.61 -30.26
CA ASP A 22 -28.75 23.51 -30.30
C ASP A 22 -27.42 22.79 -30.13
N ARG A 23 -26.36 23.38 -30.68
CA ARG A 23 -24.97 22.91 -30.54
C ARG A 23 -24.08 24.02 -30.02
N VAL A 24 -23.10 23.65 -29.22
CA VAL A 24 -22.14 24.58 -28.66
C VAL A 24 -20.86 24.52 -29.46
N VAL A 25 -20.37 25.67 -29.92
CA VAL A 25 -19.11 25.76 -30.66
C VAL A 25 -18.18 26.68 -29.90
N THR A 26 -16.99 26.20 -29.57
CA THR A 26 -15.97 26.96 -28.84
C THR A 26 -14.60 26.79 -29.50
N GLN A 27 -13.71 27.75 -29.29
CA GLN A 27 -12.31 27.64 -29.68
C GLN A 27 -11.48 27.49 -28.42
N ALA A 28 -10.88 26.31 -28.23
CA ALA A 28 -10.04 26.03 -27.07
C ALA A 28 -8.81 25.25 -27.49
N MET A 29 -7.65 25.63 -26.94
CA MET A 29 -6.34 25.08 -27.30
C MET A 29 -6.04 25.18 -28.80
N GLY A 30 -6.44 26.28 -29.44
CA GLY A 30 -6.24 26.50 -30.89
C GLY A 30 -7.15 25.66 -31.80
N VAL A 31 -8.04 24.83 -31.25
CA VAL A 31 -8.93 23.93 -32.02
C VAL A 31 -10.38 24.37 -31.87
N LYS A 32 -11.13 24.36 -32.98
CA LYS A 32 -12.58 24.57 -32.98
C LYS A 32 -13.29 23.28 -32.57
N ARG A 33 -13.99 23.32 -31.44
CA ARG A 33 -14.65 22.18 -30.81
C ARG A 33 -16.17 22.37 -30.86
N THR A 34 -16.91 21.27 -31.08
CA THR A 34 -18.38 21.30 -31.16
C THR A 34 -18.96 20.30 -30.18
N PHE A 35 -19.87 20.73 -29.31
CA PHE A 35 -20.55 19.87 -28.33
C PHE A 35 -22.03 19.68 -28.65
N HIS A 36 -22.54 18.52 -28.25
CA HIS A 36 -23.95 18.12 -28.33
C HIS A 36 -24.43 17.62 -26.97
N ALA A 37 -25.65 17.99 -26.58
CA ALA A 37 -26.32 17.50 -25.39
C ALA A 37 -27.43 16.52 -25.74
N TYR A 38 -27.58 15.48 -24.93
CA TYR A 38 -28.60 14.45 -25.03
C TYR A 38 -29.28 14.29 -23.68
N ASP A 39 -30.60 14.38 -23.63
CA ASP A 39 -31.37 14.18 -22.41
C ASP A 39 -31.87 12.73 -22.33
N LEU A 40 -31.57 12.08 -21.21
CA LEU A 40 -32.01 10.74 -20.86
C LEU A 40 -32.88 10.84 -19.61
N GLY A 41 -34.19 11.04 -19.80
CA GLY A 41 -35.09 11.36 -18.70
C GLY A 41 -34.73 12.70 -18.05
N GLN A 42 -34.38 12.69 -16.77
CA GLN A 42 -33.94 13.88 -16.03
C GLN A 42 -32.43 14.13 -16.13
N ASP A 43 -31.65 13.20 -16.68
CA ASP A 43 -30.19 13.33 -16.79
C ASP A 43 -29.79 13.96 -18.13
N THR A 44 -28.67 14.68 -18.16
CA THR A 44 -28.14 15.28 -19.39
C THR A 44 -26.71 14.79 -19.65
N VAL A 45 -26.47 14.38 -20.89
CA VAL A 45 -25.21 13.79 -21.32
C VAL A 45 -24.62 14.65 -22.44
N VAL A 46 -23.43 15.20 -22.23
CA VAL A 46 -22.80 16.18 -23.12
C VAL A 46 -21.53 15.60 -23.74
N PHE A 47 -21.41 15.68 -25.07
CA PHE A 47 -20.26 15.16 -25.81
C PHE A 47 -19.68 16.16 -26.77
N GLU A 48 -18.35 16.21 -26.84
CA GLU A 48 -17.66 16.70 -28.01
C GLU A 48 -17.91 15.78 -29.22
N LYS A 49 -18.14 16.40 -30.38
CA LYS A 49 -18.32 15.69 -31.65
C LYS A 49 -17.12 14.78 -31.90
N ASP A 50 -17.40 13.53 -32.27
CA ASP A 50 -16.40 12.49 -32.58
C ASP A 50 -15.54 12.00 -31.40
N VAL A 51 -15.80 12.44 -30.16
CA VAL A 51 -15.01 12.05 -28.96
C VAL A 51 -14.91 10.53 -28.80
N TRP A 52 -15.96 9.78 -29.14
CA TRP A 52 -15.99 8.31 -29.07
C TRP A 52 -14.92 7.61 -29.92
N LYS A 53 -14.38 8.29 -30.94
CA LYS A 53 -13.28 7.76 -31.78
C LYS A 53 -11.95 7.79 -31.03
N ARG A 54 -11.74 8.78 -30.17
CA ARG A 54 -10.48 9.03 -29.44
C ARG A 54 -10.60 8.82 -27.93
N MET A 55 -11.73 8.30 -27.48
CA MET A 55 -12.02 8.21 -26.05
C MET A 55 -11.06 7.32 -25.24
N ASP A 56 -10.38 6.38 -25.90
CA ASP A 56 -9.37 5.55 -25.24
C ASP A 56 -8.05 6.32 -25.00
N GLU A 57 -7.91 7.54 -25.55
CA GLU A 57 -6.77 8.45 -25.39
C GLU A 57 -6.98 9.41 -24.20
N HIS A 58 -7.45 8.90 -23.05
CA HIS A 58 -7.64 9.68 -21.82
C HIS A 58 -8.66 10.83 -21.96
N ALA A 59 -9.81 10.59 -22.59
CA ALA A 59 -10.85 11.62 -22.68
C ALA A 59 -11.26 12.13 -21.30
N SER A 60 -11.31 13.45 -21.13
CA SER A 60 -11.68 14.10 -19.88
C SER A 60 -13.18 14.01 -19.66
N VAL A 61 -13.56 13.69 -18.42
CA VAL A 61 -14.95 13.55 -17.98
C VAL A 61 -15.22 14.49 -16.81
N LEU A 62 -16.39 15.11 -16.79
CA LEU A 62 -16.94 15.81 -15.62
C LEU A 62 -18.27 15.20 -15.25
N VAL A 63 -18.53 15.04 -13.94
CA VAL A 63 -19.78 14.49 -13.40
C VAL A 63 -20.28 15.38 -12.27
N VAL A 64 -21.57 15.73 -12.26
CA VAL A 64 -22.15 16.65 -11.26
C VAL A 64 -23.67 16.49 -11.15
N GLU A 65 -24.24 16.83 -10.00
CA GLU A 65 -25.68 16.95 -9.82
C GLU A 65 -26.19 18.27 -10.44
N LYS A 66 -27.31 18.25 -11.16
CA LYS A 66 -27.86 19.47 -11.78
C LYS A 66 -28.18 20.54 -10.75
N ASN A 67 -28.69 20.15 -9.59
CA ASN A 67 -29.04 21.06 -8.51
C ASN A 67 -27.87 21.90 -7.99
N ASP A 68 -26.63 21.41 -8.13
CA ASP A 68 -25.44 22.16 -7.76
C ASP A 68 -25.14 23.32 -8.72
N LEU A 69 -25.63 23.25 -9.95
CA LEU A 69 -25.41 24.24 -11.00
C LEU A 69 -26.64 25.10 -11.27
N CYS A 70 -27.82 24.52 -11.17
CA CYS A 70 -29.12 25.15 -11.35
C CYS A 70 -30.02 24.72 -10.19
N PRO A 71 -30.10 25.54 -9.11
CA PRO A 71 -30.90 25.19 -7.93
C PRO A 71 -32.36 24.90 -8.30
N GLY A 72 -32.87 23.75 -7.83
CA GLY A 72 -34.21 23.25 -8.14
C GLY A 72 -34.27 22.32 -9.36
N ALA A 73 -33.19 22.16 -10.12
CA ALA A 73 -33.11 21.20 -11.20
C ALA A 73 -32.82 19.77 -10.67
N PHE A 74 -33.52 18.79 -11.24
CA PHE A 74 -33.37 17.38 -10.89
C PHE A 74 -32.55 16.62 -11.93
N GLY A 75 -31.83 15.61 -11.48
CA GLY A 75 -30.97 14.75 -12.30
C GLY A 75 -29.50 15.17 -12.27
N HIS A 76 -28.72 14.58 -13.16
CA HIS A 76 -27.26 14.70 -13.18
C HIS A 76 -26.75 15.11 -14.57
N ILE A 77 -25.50 15.54 -14.63
CA ILE A 77 -24.81 15.88 -15.87
C ILE A 77 -23.51 15.09 -15.95
N ILE A 78 -23.24 14.51 -17.12
CA ILE A 78 -21.92 14.02 -17.49
C ILE A 78 -21.44 14.69 -18.78
N THR A 79 -20.23 15.23 -18.77
CA THR A 79 -19.60 15.86 -19.94
C THR A 79 -18.34 15.12 -20.33
N VAL A 80 -18.14 14.86 -21.62
CA VAL A 80 -16.96 14.16 -22.15
C VAL A 80 -16.35 14.88 -23.35
N THR A 81 -15.03 15.03 -23.35
CA THR A 81 -14.23 15.72 -24.39
C THR A 81 -12.88 15.03 -24.60
N ASP A 82 -12.28 15.18 -25.78
CA ASP A 82 -10.88 14.79 -26.01
C ASP A 82 -9.87 15.90 -25.60
N GLY A 83 -10.38 17.05 -25.13
CA GLY A 83 -9.61 18.09 -24.47
C GLY A 83 -9.35 17.80 -22.99
N ASN A 84 -8.85 18.81 -22.26
CA ASN A 84 -8.65 18.74 -20.81
C ASN A 84 -9.95 19.03 -20.02
N HIS A 85 -9.89 18.91 -18.69
CA HIS A 85 -11.05 19.20 -17.81
C HIS A 85 -11.58 20.63 -17.95
N SER A 86 -10.73 21.61 -18.27
CA SER A 86 -11.16 22.99 -18.51
C SER A 86 -12.04 23.10 -19.76
N VAL A 87 -11.67 22.38 -20.84
CA VAL A 87 -12.49 22.27 -22.05
C VAL A 87 -13.83 21.58 -21.74
N ALA A 88 -13.81 20.55 -20.91
CA ALA A 88 -15.02 19.85 -20.46
C ALA A 88 -15.96 20.76 -19.63
N ALA A 89 -15.40 21.73 -18.90
CA ALA A 89 -16.18 22.64 -18.05
C ALA A 89 -16.89 23.74 -18.84
N ILE A 90 -16.44 24.07 -20.06
CA ILE A 90 -17.04 25.13 -20.90
C ILE A 90 -18.56 24.93 -21.12
N PRO A 91 -19.03 23.77 -21.64
CA PRO A 91 -20.47 23.55 -21.82
C PRO A 91 -21.24 23.45 -20.50
N LEU A 92 -20.54 23.20 -19.38
CA LEU A 92 -21.15 23.06 -18.05
C LEU A 92 -21.37 24.42 -17.37
N LEU A 93 -20.36 25.29 -17.35
CA LEU A 93 -20.31 26.45 -16.45
C LEU A 93 -20.35 27.82 -17.10
N SER A 94 -20.21 27.92 -18.41
CA SER A 94 -20.16 29.25 -19.04
C SER A 94 -21.49 30.02 -18.91
N GLY A 95 -22.59 29.37 -18.53
CA GLY A 95 -23.95 29.96 -18.43
C GLY A 95 -24.51 30.45 -19.76
N LYS A 96 -23.74 30.31 -20.85
CA LYS A 96 -24.10 30.69 -22.21
C LYS A 96 -24.64 29.51 -23.02
N PHE A 97 -24.70 28.32 -22.41
CA PHE A 97 -25.00 27.07 -23.09
C PHE A 97 -26.06 26.25 -22.32
N TRP A 98 -27.22 26.09 -22.97
CA TRP A 98 -28.31 25.18 -22.61
C TRP A 98 -28.92 25.30 -21.20
N ASP A 99 -28.82 26.47 -20.56
CA ASP A 99 -29.33 26.75 -19.20
C ASP A 99 -28.92 25.69 -18.16
N LEU A 100 -27.73 25.10 -18.34
CA LEU A 100 -27.21 24.04 -17.45
C LEU A 100 -26.56 24.61 -16.18
N CYS A 101 -26.40 25.92 -16.07
CA CYS A 101 -25.77 26.58 -14.93
C CYS A 101 -26.25 28.03 -14.78
N ASP A 102 -26.83 28.31 -13.62
CA ASP A 102 -27.33 29.64 -13.20
C ASP A 102 -26.42 30.27 -12.13
N LEU A 103 -25.24 29.70 -11.89
CA LEU A 103 -24.29 30.21 -10.91
C LEU A 103 -23.63 31.52 -11.37
N SER A 104 -23.35 32.40 -10.41
CA SER A 104 -22.50 33.58 -10.60
C SER A 104 -21.05 33.19 -10.89
N GLY A 105 -20.25 34.12 -11.42
CA GLY A 105 -18.84 33.90 -11.77
C GLY A 105 -18.02 33.27 -10.63
N GLU A 106 -18.12 33.83 -9.43
CA GLU A 106 -17.44 33.35 -8.22
C GLU A 106 -17.88 31.92 -7.85
N ARG A 107 -19.20 31.67 -7.81
CA ARG A 107 -19.75 30.36 -7.44
C ARG A 107 -19.44 29.26 -8.45
N ARG A 108 -19.12 29.59 -9.71
CA ARG A 108 -18.69 28.60 -10.72
C ARG A 108 -17.35 27.99 -10.37
N SER A 109 -16.40 28.79 -9.86
CA SER A 109 -15.11 28.29 -9.40
C SER A 109 -15.31 27.35 -8.21
N ASP A 110 -16.11 27.79 -7.22
CA ASP A 110 -16.44 26.96 -6.05
C ASP A 110 -17.12 25.65 -6.42
N ALA A 111 -18.04 25.67 -7.39
CA ALA A 111 -18.70 24.48 -7.89
C ALA A 111 -17.73 23.53 -8.59
N MET A 112 -16.79 24.03 -9.42
CA MET A 112 -15.74 23.19 -10.01
C MET A 112 -14.90 22.47 -8.96
N THR A 113 -14.60 23.15 -7.86
CA THR A 113 -13.72 22.63 -6.82
C THR A 113 -14.43 21.65 -5.90
N HIS A 114 -15.67 21.95 -5.49
CA HIS A 114 -16.36 21.25 -4.40
C HIS A 114 -17.59 20.45 -4.84
N SER A 115 -18.04 20.57 -6.09
CA SER A 115 -19.27 19.92 -6.57
C SER A 115 -19.08 19.07 -7.82
N VAL A 116 -18.12 19.39 -8.68
CA VAL A 116 -17.89 18.67 -9.93
C VAL A 116 -16.80 17.62 -9.73
N LEU A 117 -17.16 16.34 -9.86
CA LEU A 117 -16.17 15.27 -9.98
C LEU A 117 -15.50 15.36 -11.34
N VAL A 118 -14.18 15.22 -11.33
CA VAL A 118 -13.38 15.12 -12.54
C VAL A 118 -13.02 13.67 -12.78
N GLY A 119 -12.82 13.29 -14.04
CA GLY A 119 -12.39 11.94 -14.36
C GLY A 119 -11.78 11.83 -15.73
N ASN A 120 -11.30 10.64 -16.07
CA ASN A 120 -10.78 10.33 -17.39
C ASN A 120 -11.24 8.94 -17.82
N VAL A 121 -11.42 8.74 -19.13
CA VAL A 121 -11.61 7.39 -19.68
C VAL A 121 -10.24 6.76 -19.97
N VAL A 122 -9.87 5.74 -19.21
CA VAL A 122 -8.58 5.05 -19.30
C VAL A 122 -8.80 3.57 -19.51
N ASN A 123 -8.27 3.01 -20.61
CA ASN A 123 -8.43 1.59 -20.96
C ASN A 123 -9.90 1.11 -20.95
N GLY A 124 -10.82 1.98 -21.33
CA GLY A 124 -12.26 1.70 -21.35
C GLY A 124 -12.95 1.74 -19.97
N LYS A 125 -12.27 2.21 -18.92
CA LYS A 125 -12.81 2.48 -17.59
C LYS A 125 -12.89 3.98 -17.30
N LEU A 126 -13.81 4.38 -16.44
CA LEU A 126 -13.99 5.73 -15.95
C LEU A 126 -13.25 5.86 -14.62
N GLU A 127 -12.12 6.56 -14.65
CA GLU A 127 -11.35 6.87 -13.45
C GLU A 127 -11.79 8.24 -12.89
N LEU A 128 -12.46 8.26 -11.74
CA LEU A 128 -12.98 9.45 -11.06
C LEU A 128 -12.00 9.97 -10.01
N SER A 129 -11.85 11.29 -9.90
CA SER A 129 -11.08 11.99 -8.87
C SER A 129 -11.95 13.07 -8.23
N GLN A 130 -11.82 13.19 -6.92
CA GLN A 130 -12.64 14.06 -6.10
C GLN A 130 -12.07 15.47 -6.02
N ARG A 131 -10.74 15.63 -6.08
CA ARG A 131 -10.06 16.87 -5.66
C ARG A 131 -10.55 17.26 -4.26
N ASP A 132 -11.35 18.32 -4.16
CA ASP A 132 -11.96 18.81 -2.91
C ASP A 132 -13.47 18.49 -2.80
N VAL A 133 -14.02 17.67 -3.70
CA VAL A 133 -15.40 17.19 -3.64
C VAL A 133 -15.59 16.23 -2.45
N PRO A 134 -16.54 16.51 -1.53
CA PRO A 134 -16.77 15.66 -0.36
C PRO A 134 -17.11 14.21 -0.71
N CYS A 135 -16.69 13.26 0.13
CA CYS A 135 -16.96 11.82 -0.06
C CYS A 135 -18.44 11.52 -0.30
N LYS A 136 -19.34 12.17 0.44
CA LYS A 136 -20.78 12.01 0.27
C LYS A 136 -21.26 12.26 -1.17
N LYS A 137 -20.72 13.28 -1.85
CA LYS A 137 -21.06 13.56 -3.25
C LYS A 137 -20.48 12.51 -4.20
N LEU A 138 -19.25 12.07 -3.95
CA LEU A 138 -18.67 10.97 -4.72
C LEU A 138 -19.57 9.73 -4.69
N VAL A 139 -20.03 9.35 -3.50
CA VAL A 139 -20.87 8.17 -3.31
C VAL A 139 -22.19 8.27 -4.06
N VAL A 140 -22.86 9.43 -4.01
CA VAL A 140 -24.11 9.65 -4.74
C VAL A 140 -23.90 9.54 -6.24
N LEU A 141 -22.86 10.20 -6.75
CA LEU A 141 -22.55 10.19 -8.18
C LEU A 141 -22.07 8.81 -8.66
N ASP A 142 -21.32 8.08 -7.84
CA ASP A 142 -20.94 6.68 -8.12
C ASP A 142 -22.17 5.76 -8.20
N ASP A 143 -23.09 5.87 -7.23
CA ASP A 143 -24.34 5.10 -7.23
C ASP A 143 -25.19 5.42 -8.46
N TRP A 144 -25.27 6.70 -8.85
CA TRP A 144 -25.94 7.11 -10.09
C TRP A 144 -25.25 6.54 -11.33
N LEU A 145 -23.92 6.59 -11.45
CA LEU A 145 -23.20 6.03 -12.59
C LEU A 145 -23.45 4.53 -12.75
N VAL A 146 -23.44 3.78 -11.64
CA VAL A 146 -23.58 2.31 -11.66
C VAL A 146 -25.04 1.88 -11.76
N LYS A 147 -25.93 2.38 -10.91
CA LYS A 147 -27.34 1.95 -10.84
C LYS A 147 -28.26 2.79 -11.73
N GLY A 148 -28.03 4.10 -11.81
CA GLY A 148 -28.85 5.03 -12.60
C GLY A 148 -28.55 4.93 -14.09
N LEU A 149 -27.30 5.16 -14.49
CA LEU A 149 -26.86 5.07 -15.90
C LEU A 149 -26.62 3.63 -16.36
N GLY A 150 -26.41 2.69 -15.44
CA GLY A 150 -26.18 1.29 -15.76
C GLY A 150 -24.76 0.98 -16.25
N LEU A 151 -23.75 1.75 -15.83
CA LEU A 151 -22.36 1.37 -16.07
C LEU A 151 -21.99 0.14 -15.23
N PRO A 152 -21.22 -0.81 -15.76
CA PRO A 152 -20.73 -1.93 -14.96
C PRO A 152 -19.89 -1.46 -13.78
N LEU A 153 -20.03 -2.12 -12.63
CA LEU A 153 -19.37 -1.75 -11.38
C LEU A 153 -17.84 -1.70 -11.52
N GLU A 154 -17.28 -2.64 -12.28
CA GLU A 154 -15.84 -2.78 -12.54
C GLU A 154 -15.24 -1.72 -13.49
N ASP A 155 -16.11 -0.95 -14.14
CA ASP A 155 -15.73 0.09 -15.11
C ASP A 155 -15.72 1.50 -14.52
N VAL A 156 -16.18 1.68 -13.28
CA VAL A 156 -16.08 2.95 -12.55
C VAL A 156 -15.11 2.78 -11.38
N VAL A 157 -13.98 3.48 -11.45
CA VAL A 157 -12.81 3.33 -10.57
C VAL A 157 -12.52 4.67 -9.89
N MET A 158 -12.22 4.65 -8.60
CA MET A 158 -11.82 5.83 -7.84
C MET A 158 -10.31 6.00 -7.95
N ALA A 159 -9.85 7.03 -8.65
CA ALA A 159 -8.44 7.35 -8.83
C ALA A 159 -7.82 7.94 -7.55
N GLU A 160 -8.62 8.64 -6.76
CA GLU A 160 -8.15 9.37 -5.58
C GLU A 160 -8.38 8.59 -4.29
N ARG A 161 -7.44 8.73 -3.36
CA ARG A 161 -7.33 8.00 -2.10
C ARG A 161 -7.44 8.97 -0.94
N ASN A 162 -8.64 9.48 -0.66
CA ASN A 162 -8.87 10.20 0.59
C ASN A 162 -9.37 9.22 1.67
N ASP A 163 -9.16 9.55 2.95
CA ASP A 163 -9.44 8.62 4.04
C ASP A 163 -10.93 8.27 4.16
N GLU A 164 -11.82 9.26 3.99
CA GLU A 164 -13.26 9.06 4.05
C GLU A 164 -13.77 8.12 2.94
N THR A 165 -13.28 8.30 1.71
CA THR A 165 -13.61 7.44 0.55
C THR A 165 -13.01 6.06 0.75
N LEU A 166 -11.74 5.96 1.16
CA LEU A 166 -11.12 4.66 1.44
C LEU A 166 -11.90 3.91 2.51
N GLN A 167 -12.30 4.58 3.60
CA GLN A 167 -13.11 4.02 4.65
C GLN A 167 -14.48 3.58 4.13
N TYR A 168 -15.20 4.45 3.42
CA TYR A 168 -16.50 4.12 2.84
C TYR A 168 -16.41 2.88 1.94
N PHE A 169 -15.50 2.88 0.97
CA PHE A 169 -15.36 1.75 0.03
C PHE A 169 -14.92 0.48 0.76
N ARG A 170 -14.06 0.57 1.78
CA ARG A 170 -13.67 -0.57 2.63
C ARG A 170 -14.86 -1.14 3.40
N GLU A 171 -15.66 -0.29 4.02
CA GLU A 171 -16.86 -0.68 4.78
C GLU A 171 -17.97 -1.27 3.89
N HIS A 172 -17.86 -1.14 2.56
CA HIS A 172 -18.77 -1.75 1.60
C HIS A 172 -18.15 -2.93 0.82
N GLY A 173 -16.91 -3.32 1.12
CA GLY A 173 -16.18 -4.38 0.40
C GLY A 173 -15.72 -3.98 -1.00
N LEU A 174 -15.76 -2.69 -1.33
CA LEU A 174 -15.53 -2.10 -2.66
C LEU A 174 -14.13 -1.50 -2.82
N GLU A 175 -13.19 -1.72 -1.89
CA GLU A 175 -11.85 -1.14 -1.93
C GLU A 175 -11.06 -1.51 -3.21
N TRP A 176 -11.42 -2.63 -3.87
CA TRP A 176 -10.87 -3.05 -5.16
C TRP A 176 -11.22 -2.11 -6.34
N ARG A 177 -12.22 -1.23 -6.16
CA ARG A 177 -12.57 -0.18 -7.11
C ARG A 177 -11.74 1.08 -6.92
N VAL A 178 -10.93 1.17 -5.87
CA VAL A 178 -9.97 2.25 -5.68
C VAL A 178 -8.68 1.87 -6.39
N LYS A 179 -8.15 2.79 -7.20
CA LYS A 179 -6.95 2.56 -8.00
C LYS A 179 -5.79 2.19 -7.08
N PRO A 180 -5.14 1.03 -7.31
CA PRO A 180 -3.95 0.68 -6.56
C PRO A 180 -2.80 1.60 -6.98
N LEU A 181 -1.91 1.88 -6.05
CA LEU A 181 -0.70 2.63 -6.34
C LEU A 181 0.25 1.77 -7.18
N ALA A 182 0.93 2.41 -8.14
CA ALA A 182 2.05 1.84 -8.85
C ALA A 182 3.16 1.45 -7.86
N TRP A 183 3.75 0.28 -8.09
CA TRP A 183 4.65 -0.37 -7.15
C TRP A 183 5.83 -1.07 -7.84
N SER A 184 5.73 -1.34 -9.15
CA SER A 184 6.90 -1.75 -9.92
C SER A 184 7.71 -0.52 -10.26
N GLU A 185 9.03 -0.64 -10.31
CA GLU A 185 9.91 0.44 -10.77
C GLU A 185 9.44 1.01 -12.12
N ALA A 186 9.03 0.14 -13.04
CA ALA A 186 8.46 0.53 -14.34
C ALA A 186 7.14 1.29 -14.20
N GLY A 187 6.24 0.85 -13.30
CA GLY A 187 4.95 1.51 -13.05
C GLY A 187 5.11 2.87 -12.36
N ILE A 188 6.00 2.95 -11.38
CA ILE A 188 6.36 4.19 -10.68
C ILE A 188 6.96 5.17 -11.68
N LYS A 189 7.95 4.73 -12.47
CA LYS A 189 8.54 5.56 -13.55
C LYS A 189 7.51 6.00 -14.56
N ALA A 190 6.60 5.11 -14.97
CA ALA A 190 5.51 5.46 -15.89
C ALA A 190 4.55 6.48 -15.29
N ALA A 191 4.16 6.34 -14.02
CA ALA A 191 3.29 7.29 -13.34
C ALA A 191 3.95 8.66 -13.16
N VAL A 192 5.23 8.68 -12.75
CA VAL A 192 6.04 9.90 -12.67
C VAL A 192 6.15 10.58 -14.04
N ALA A 193 6.43 9.82 -15.10
CA ALA A 193 6.49 10.35 -16.46
C ALA A 193 5.15 10.93 -16.93
N GLN A 194 4.04 10.25 -16.64
CA GLN A 194 2.68 10.71 -16.97
C GLN A 194 2.23 11.94 -16.19
N SER A 195 2.80 12.17 -15.00
CA SER A 195 2.47 13.35 -14.18
C SER A 195 3.09 14.64 -14.71
N ARG A 196 4.01 14.57 -15.69
CA ARG A 196 4.64 15.75 -16.28
C ARG A 196 3.63 16.61 -17.03
N LYS A 197 3.51 17.87 -16.62
CA LYS A 197 2.65 18.87 -17.25
C LYS A 197 3.33 20.22 -17.32
N ARG A 198 2.81 21.09 -18.19
CA ARG A 198 3.16 22.51 -18.27
C ARG A 198 1.96 23.33 -17.88
N ILE A 199 2.20 24.50 -17.31
CA ILE A 199 1.15 25.47 -16.95
C ILE A 199 0.99 26.45 -18.12
N SER A 200 1.94 27.38 -18.26
CA SER A 200 1.92 28.44 -19.28
C SER A 200 3.26 28.63 -20.00
N SER A 201 4.38 28.26 -19.36
CA SER A 201 5.74 28.41 -19.88
C SER A 201 6.32 27.09 -20.42
N SER A 202 7.61 27.10 -20.78
CA SER A 202 8.36 25.90 -21.16
C SER A 202 8.74 25.00 -19.96
N VAL A 203 8.54 25.47 -18.72
CA VAL A 203 8.86 24.72 -17.51
C VAL A 203 7.92 23.53 -17.38
N SER A 204 8.49 22.36 -17.09
CA SER A 204 7.73 21.15 -16.83
C SER A 204 7.70 20.87 -15.33
N TYR A 205 6.51 20.58 -14.82
CA TYR A 205 6.26 20.23 -13.43
C TYR A 205 5.71 18.81 -13.34
N TYR A 206 5.85 18.21 -12.17
CA TYR A 206 5.19 16.95 -11.83
C TYR A 206 3.93 17.26 -11.02
N HIS A 207 2.77 16.96 -11.60
CA HIS A 207 1.47 17.36 -11.04
C HIS A 207 0.89 16.28 -10.11
N SER A 208 0.67 16.62 -8.84
CA SER A 208 0.08 15.71 -7.86
C SER A 208 -1.44 15.58 -8.00
N VAL A 209 -2.02 14.52 -7.44
CA VAL A 209 -3.50 14.37 -7.38
C VAL A 209 -4.16 15.45 -6.52
N LYS A 210 -3.40 16.10 -5.63
CA LYS A 210 -3.84 17.21 -4.78
C LYS A 210 -3.64 18.59 -5.40
N GLY A 211 -3.24 18.65 -6.68
CA GLY A 211 -3.07 19.91 -7.41
C GLY A 211 -1.81 20.69 -7.05
N VAL A 212 -0.82 20.05 -6.40
CA VAL A 212 0.51 20.63 -6.17
C VAL A 212 1.41 20.33 -7.36
N HIS A 213 2.13 21.33 -7.85
CA HIS A 213 3.08 21.22 -8.96
C HIS A 213 4.51 21.14 -8.40
N PHE A 214 5.12 19.97 -8.50
CA PHE A 214 6.50 19.77 -8.03
C PHE A 214 7.50 20.16 -9.13
N LEU A 215 8.36 21.12 -8.83
CA LEU A 215 9.48 21.52 -9.67
C LEU A 215 10.76 20.78 -9.23
N SER A 216 11.30 19.92 -10.09
CA SER A 216 12.55 19.21 -9.82
C SER A 216 13.76 20.09 -10.10
N TRP A 217 14.89 19.82 -9.44
CA TRP A 217 16.15 20.52 -9.74
C TRP A 217 16.55 20.38 -11.23
N PRO A 218 16.47 19.19 -11.88
CA PRO A 218 16.78 19.07 -13.31
C PRO A 218 15.94 19.96 -14.23
N GLU A 219 14.65 20.15 -13.95
CA GLU A 219 13.80 21.05 -14.74
C GLU A 219 14.09 22.52 -14.42
N PHE A 220 14.39 22.87 -13.17
CA PHE A 220 14.86 24.21 -12.79
C PHE A 220 16.19 24.56 -13.47
N HIS A 221 17.16 23.64 -13.49
CA HIS A 221 18.46 23.81 -14.13
C HIS A 221 18.34 24.05 -15.64
N LYS A 222 17.42 23.33 -16.31
CA LYS A 222 17.09 23.58 -17.73
C LYS A 222 16.51 24.98 -17.93
N MET A 223 15.61 25.42 -17.06
CA MET A 223 15.04 26.77 -17.09
C MET A 223 16.13 27.83 -16.88
N ALA A 224 17.04 27.64 -15.92
CA ALA A 224 18.15 28.54 -15.68
C ALA A 224 19.07 28.71 -16.91
N GLY A 225 19.28 27.64 -17.67
CA GLY A 225 20.03 27.70 -18.95
C GLY A 225 19.38 28.56 -20.05
N LEU A 226 18.07 28.82 -19.95
CA LEU A 226 17.38 29.72 -20.89
C LEU A 226 17.85 31.17 -20.74
N ALA A 227 18.32 31.60 -19.56
CA ALA A 227 18.82 32.97 -19.37
C ALA A 227 19.94 33.33 -20.36
N THR A 228 20.73 32.34 -20.78
CA THR A 228 21.82 32.52 -21.76
C THR A 228 21.39 32.25 -23.20
N THR A 229 20.39 31.38 -23.41
CA THR A 229 20.07 30.83 -24.74
C THR A 229 18.77 31.38 -25.35
N ASP A 230 17.78 31.71 -24.53
CA ASP A 230 16.50 32.32 -24.90
C ASP A 230 15.94 33.13 -23.72
N PHE A 231 16.41 34.38 -23.62
CA PHE A 231 16.06 35.27 -22.52
C PHE A 231 14.55 35.57 -22.43
N HIS A 232 13.85 35.57 -23.57
CA HIS A 232 12.41 35.81 -23.58
C HIS A 232 11.64 34.64 -22.94
N ALA A 233 11.98 33.41 -23.32
CA ALA A 233 11.42 32.21 -22.69
C ALA A 233 11.79 32.13 -21.21
N PHE A 234 13.02 32.50 -20.83
CA PHE A 234 13.45 32.59 -19.44
C PHE A 234 12.58 33.55 -18.63
N ARG A 235 12.33 34.77 -19.12
CA ARG A 235 11.52 35.76 -18.40
C ARG A 235 10.08 35.29 -18.18
N ILE A 236 9.48 34.65 -19.18
CA ILE A 236 8.13 34.06 -19.06
C ILE A 236 8.12 32.96 -18.00
N ALA A 237 9.13 32.09 -18.00
CA ALA A 237 9.27 31.02 -17.02
C ALA A 237 9.50 31.54 -15.60
N LEU A 238 10.30 32.59 -15.44
CA LEU A 238 10.54 33.23 -14.14
C LEU A 238 9.27 33.89 -13.60
N ALA A 239 8.55 34.63 -14.45
CA ALA A 239 7.27 35.23 -14.08
C ALA A 239 6.25 34.17 -13.64
N GLU A 240 6.17 33.03 -14.34
CA GLU A 240 5.28 31.93 -13.93
C GLU A 240 5.55 31.42 -12.49
N LEU A 241 6.80 31.43 -12.03
CA LEU A 241 7.14 30.97 -10.68
C LEU A 241 6.79 31.98 -9.59
N VAL A 242 7.08 33.27 -9.82
CA VAL A 242 7.12 34.26 -8.73
C VAL A 242 6.33 35.55 -8.98
N ASP A 243 5.75 35.76 -10.16
CA ASP A 243 4.87 36.90 -10.42
C ASP A 243 3.45 36.64 -9.87
N VAL A 244 2.72 37.73 -9.62
CA VAL A 244 1.33 37.69 -9.13
C VAL A 244 0.38 37.74 -10.31
N TYR A 245 -0.29 36.60 -10.57
CA TYR A 245 -1.30 36.51 -11.62
C TYR A 245 -2.57 37.31 -11.29
N GLU A 246 -3.25 37.79 -12.33
CA GLU A 246 -4.50 38.56 -12.22
C GLU A 246 -5.57 37.76 -11.44
N GLY A 247 -6.00 38.30 -10.30
CA GLY A 247 -6.99 37.67 -9.41
C GLY A 247 -6.44 36.90 -8.21
N ASN A 248 -5.11 36.83 -8.03
CA ASN A 248 -4.47 36.24 -6.85
C ASN A 248 -3.79 37.30 -5.97
N ASP A 249 -3.71 37.02 -4.66
CA ASP A 249 -2.98 37.88 -3.70
C ASP A 249 -1.47 37.60 -3.66
N THR A 250 -1.05 36.41 -4.10
CA THR A 250 0.34 35.93 -4.04
C THR A 250 0.71 35.11 -5.28
N SER A 251 2.01 34.97 -5.56
CA SER A 251 2.54 34.10 -6.61
C SER A 251 2.29 32.61 -6.33
N PHE A 252 2.35 31.77 -7.36
CA PHE A 252 2.12 30.32 -7.20
C PHE A 252 3.13 29.63 -6.29
N SER A 253 4.37 30.13 -6.19
CA SER A 253 5.36 29.62 -5.23
C SER A 253 5.08 30.00 -3.77
N ARG A 254 4.13 30.92 -3.52
CA ARG A 254 3.71 31.37 -2.18
C ARG A 254 2.26 31.02 -1.84
N GLN A 255 1.44 30.71 -2.83
CA GLN A 255 0.04 30.34 -2.64
C GLN A 255 -0.07 28.96 -2.00
N LEU A 256 -0.58 28.89 -0.76
CA LEU A 256 -0.84 27.62 -0.09
C LEU A 256 -1.90 26.80 -0.84
N LYS A 257 -1.63 25.52 -1.02
CA LYS A 257 -2.50 24.58 -1.72
C LYS A 257 -2.99 23.44 -0.84
N PHE A 258 -2.09 22.58 -0.35
CA PHE A 258 -2.47 21.38 0.39
C PHE A 258 -1.51 21.05 1.53
N HIS A 259 -2.02 20.84 2.75
CA HIS A 259 -1.24 20.59 3.97
C HIS A 259 -0.02 21.50 4.15
N GLY A 260 -0.12 22.75 3.68
CA GLY A 260 0.94 23.77 3.70
C GLY A 260 2.10 23.54 2.74
N HIS A 261 1.87 22.80 1.65
CA HIS A 261 2.59 22.94 0.39
C HIS A 261 1.99 24.07 -0.45
N HIS A 262 2.78 24.61 -1.37
CA HIS A 262 2.38 25.70 -2.26
C HIS A 262 1.90 25.15 -3.61
N GLU A 263 1.23 25.97 -4.41
CA GLU A 263 0.77 25.60 -5.75
C GLU A 263 1.94 25.09 -6.61
N ILE A 264 3.10 25.77 -6.53
CA ILE A 264 4.40 25.31 -7.05
C ILE A 264 5.35 25.05 -5.89
N GLU A 265 5.81 23.81 -5.75
CA GLU A 265 6.69 23.36 -4.68
C GLU A 265 8.02 22.85 -5.24
N PHE A 266 9.14 23.27 -4.65
CA PHE A 266 10.48 22.84 -5.05
C PHE A 266 10.77 21.46 -4.46
N PHE A 267 10.84 20.45 -5.34
CA PHE A 267 10.97 19.05 -4.93
C PHE A 267 12.34 18.74 -4.31
N GLY A 268 12.33 17.91 -3.26
CA GLY A 268 13.54 17.39 -2.62
C GLY A 268 14.15 18.31 -1.56
N LEU A 269 13.48 19.40 -1.20
CA LEU A 269 13.88 20.32 -0.13
C LEU A 269 13.17 20.02 1.19
N LEU A 270 13.78 20.46 2.30
CA LEU A 270 13.06 20.54 3.57
C LEU A 270 11.90 21.53 3.44
N ARG A 271 10.78 21.20 4.08
CA ARG A 271 9.57 22.02 4.06
C ARG A 271 9.87 23.45 4.52
N GLY A 272 9.38 24.44 3.77
CA GLY A 272 9.61 25.86 4.02
C GLY A 272 10.96 26.40 3.51
N SER A 273 11.95 25.54 3.23
CA SER A 273 13.28 25.99 2.81
C SER A 273 13.26 26.73 1.47
N ALA A 274 12.37 26.36 0.55
CA ALA A 274 12.23 27.05 -0.73
C ALA A 274 11.77 28.50 -0.55
N ILE A 275 10.75 28.72 0.29
CA ILE A 275 10.17 30.04 0.58
C ILE A 275 11.15 30.95 1.30
N GLU A 276 11.97 30.39 2.19
CA GLU A 276 12.93 31.20 2.94
C GLU A 276 14.17 31.55 2.11
N LYS A 277 14.62 30.66 1.23
CA LYS A 277 15.98 30.74 0.65
C LYS A 277 16.04 30.88 -0.87
N ILE A 278 15.02 30.42 -1.60
CA ILE A 278 15.02 30.38 -3.07
C ILE A 278 14.03 31.39 -3.64
N VAL A 279 12.76 31.33 -3.23
CA VAL A 279 11.68 32.18 -3.75
C VAL A 279 12.00 33.68 -3.65
N PRO A 280 12.51 34.22 -2.52
CA PRO A 280 12.83 35.65 -2.42
C PRO A 280 13.90 36.09 -3.42
N ARG A 281 14.89 35.23 -3.69
CA ARG A 281 15.96 35.53 -4.67
C ARG A 281 15.43 35.51 -6.11
N LEU A 282 14.44 34.67 -6.40
CA LEU A 282 13.77 34.65 -7.70
C LEU A 282 12.90 35.90 -7.90
N GLU A 283 12.23 36.38 -6.85
CA GLU A 283 11.46 37.63 -6.86
C GLU A 283 12.36 38.84 -7.10
N GLU A 284 13.48 38.94 -6.38
CA GLU A 284 14.50 39.96 -6.62
C GLU A 284 15.05 39.88 -8.04
N LEU A 285 15.28 38.67 -8.55
CA LEU A 285 15.77 38.50 -9.92
C LEU A 285 14.75 39.00 -10.93
N LEU A 286 13.45 38.70 -10.75
CA LEU A 286 12.41 39.15 -11.66
C LEU A 286 12.34 40.69 -11.73
N ALA A 287 12.48 41.36 -10.59
CA ALA A 287 12.53 42.82 -10.52
C ALA A 287 13.79 43.40 -11.21
N ASP A 288 14.95 42.80 -10.96
CA ASP A 288 16.22 43.28 -11.50
C ASP A 288 16.29 43.16 -13.03
N ILE A 289 15.77 42.07 -13.61
CA ILE A 289 15.87 41.84 -15.06
C ILE A 289 15.03 42.79 -15.90
N GLU A 290 14.11 43.55 -15.30
CA GLU A 290 13.42 44.65 -15.98
C GLU A 290 14.37 45.82 -16.30
N THR A 291 15.43 45.98 -15.51
CA THR A 291 16.37 47.11 -15.62
C THR A 291 17.78 46.67 -16.04
N GLU A 292 18.21 45.47 -15.64
CA GLU A 292 19.56 44.93 -15.87
C GLU A 292 19.52 43.48 -16.41
N PRO A 293 18.98 43.25 -17.63
CA PRO A 293 18.80 41.90 -18.19
C PRO A 293 20.11 41.11 -18.34
N ASP A 294 21.23 41.79 -18.57
CA ASP A 294 22.54 41.17 -18.76
C ASP A 294 23.08 40.46 -17.50
N ARG A 295 22.55 40.79 -16.31
CA ARG A 295 22.95 40.13 -15.04
C ARG A 295 22.20 38.84 -14.76
N ALA A 296 21.13 38.55 -15.52
CA ALA A 296 20.27 37.40 -15.27
C ALA A 296 21.00 36.05 -15.28
N PRO A 297 21.91 35.76 -16.25
CA PRO A 297 22.58 34.46 -16.30
C PRO A 297 23.44 34.17 -15.06
N GLY A 298 24.12 35.20 -14.53
CA GLY A 298 24.94 35.06 -13.33
C GLY A 298 24.09 34.82 -12.09
N ARG A 299 23.06 35.65 -11.87
CA ARG A 299 22.19 35.53 -10.69
C ARG A 299 21.41 34.21 -10.67
N ILE A 300 20.85 33.76 -11.82
CA ILE A 300 20.10 32.50 -11.85
C ILE A 300 21.03 31.29 -11.63
N ALA A 301 22.28 31.32 -12.10
CA ALA A 301 23.24 30.25 -11.87
C ALA A 301 23.60 30.08 -10.38
N GLU A 302 23.66 31.19 -9.62
CA GLU A 302 23.83 31.14 -8.17
C GLU A 302 22.62 30.52 -7.46
N ILE A 303 21.40 30.85 -7.90
CA ILE A 303 20.17 30.29 -7.35
C ILE A 303 20.06 28.79 -7.68
N ASP A 304 20.43 28.37 -8.89
CA ASP A 304 20.51 26.96 -9.30
C ASP A 304 21.48 26.16 -8.42
N THR A 305 22.67 26.71 -8.19
CA THR A 305 23.67 26.10 -7.30
C THR A 305 23.13 25.97 -5.87
N GLN A 306 22.43 26.99 -5.38
CA GLN A 306 21.82 26.97 -4.05
C GLN A 306 20.70 25.92 -3.95
N PHE A 307 19.82 25.81 -4.96
CA PHE A 307 18.78 24.79 -4.97
C PHE A 307 19.42 23.40 -4.88
N ARG A 308 20.42 23.11 -5.72
CA ARG A 308 21.12 21.81 -5.67
C ARG A 308 21.72 21.50 -4.30
N ALA A 309 22.31 22.50 -3.63
CA ALA A 309 22.94 22.35 -2.32
C ALA A 309 21.93 22.12 -1.18
N LEU A 310 20.68 22.54 -1.35
CA LEU A 310 19.62 22.41 -0.34
C LEU A 310 18.86 21.07 -0.42
N LEU A 311 19.12 20.23 -1.43
CA LEU A 311 18.50 18.92 -1.55
C LEU A 311 18.79 18.05 -0.31
N THR A 312 17.75 17.47 0.28
CA THR A 312 17.89 16.59 1.46
C THR A 312 18.65 15.30 1.14
N ARG A 313 18.65 14.91 -0.13
CA ARG A 313 19.33 13.73 -0.67
C ARG A 313 19.97 14.10 -2.01
N PRO A 314 21.28 13.91 -2.20
CA PRO A 314 21.95 14.18 -3.47
C PRO A 314 21.30 13.45 -4.66
N GLU A 315 20.73 12.28 -4.42
CA GLU A 315 20.08 11.43 -5.42
C GLU A 315 18.84 12.08 -6.05
N PHE A 316 18.26 13.12 -5.45
CA PHE A 316 17.13 13.87 -6.01
C PHE A 316 17.52 14.79 -7.18
N ALA A 317 18.82 14.98 -7.42
CA ALA A 317 19.32 15.69 -8.59
C ALA A 317 19.30 14.84 -9.89
N ASP A 318 19.05 13.53 -9.80
CA ASP A 318 19.01 12.62 -10.96
C ASP A 318 17.62 11.99 -11.11
N GLU A 319 16.90 12.32 -12.19
CA GLU A 319 15.54 11.80 -12.44
C GLU A 319 15.53 10.29 -12.73
N ASN A 320 16.69 9.68 -13.03
CA ASN A 320 16.81 8.24 -13.22
C ASN A 320 17.03 7.48 -11.90
N SER A 321 17.28 8.19 -10.81
CA SER A 321 17.50 7.60 -9.49
C SER A 321 16.22 6.92 -8.98
N PRO A 322 16.30 5.68 -8.45
CA PRO A 322 15.17 5.06 -7.77
C PRO A 322 14.64 5.90 -6.61
N ALA A 323 15.55 6.53 -5.84
CA ALA A 323 15.16 7.38 -4.72
C ALA A 323 14.35 8.62 -5.17
N PHE A 324 14.69 9.21 -6.32
CA PHE A 324 13.91 10.29 -6.93
C PHE A 324 12.52 9.80 -7.32
N ALA A 325 12.45 8.73 -8.10
CA ALA A 325 11.19 8.22 -8.64
C ALA A 325 10.21 7.81 -7.53
N GLU A 326 10.68 7.08 -6.53
CA GLU A 326 9.86 6.64 -5.39
C GLU A 326 9.39 7.83 -4.55
N SER A 327 10.30 8.73 -4.15
CA SER A 327 9.95 9.87 -3.29
C SER A 327 9.00 10.84 -3.99
N LEU A 328 9.22 11.11 -5.28
CA LEU A 328 8.35 11.96 -6.07
C LEU A 328 6.97 11.30 -6.24
N TYR A 329 6.93 10.00 -6.54
CA TYR A 329 5.67 9.26 -6.67
C TYR A 329 4.83 9.29 -5.39
N MET A 330 5.45 9.18 -4.21
CA MET A 330 4.77 9.33 -2.92
C MET A 330 4.17 10.74 -2.74
N ASN A 331 4.90 11.78 -3.16
CA ASN A 331 4.40 13.16 -3.13
C ASN A 331 3.25 13.38 -4.12
N LEU A 332 3.35 12.80 -5.33
CA LEU A 332 2.32 12.90 -6.36
C LEU A 332 1.00 12.25 -5.96
N THR A 333 1.08 11.17 -5.17
CA THR A 333 -0.07 10.39 -4.72
C THR A 333 -0.64 10.88 -3.39
N GLY A 334 0.08 11.75 -2.68
CA GLY A 334 -0.30 12.27 -1.36
C GLY A 334 -0.01 11.32 -0.19
N GLU A 335 0.66 10.20 -0.44
CA GLU A 335 0.94 9.17 0.57
C GLU A 335 1.98 9.61 1.62
N VAL A 336 2.83 10.60 1.29
CA VAL A 336 3.76 11.22 2.26
C VAL A 336 3.02 11.73 3.51
N TYR A 337 1.77 12.16 3.35
CA TYR A 337 0.96 12.70 4.44
C TYR A 337 0.32 11.63 5.34
N ALA A 338 0.16 10.41 4.84
CA ALA A 338 -0.40 9.30 5.61
C ALA A 338 0.66 8.58 6.49
N VAL A 339 1.95 8.79 6.21
CA VAL A 339 3.07 8.08 6.87
C VAL A 339 3.55 8.77 8.16
N SER A 340 3.15 10.02 8.42
CA SER A 340 3.75 10.83 9.48
C SER A 340 3.14 10.65 10.89
N GLY A 341 2.17 9.77 11.09
CA GLY A 341 1.48 9.62 12.39
C GLY A 341 1.41 8.20 12.95
N GLU A 342 1.24 7.20 12.10
CA GLU A 342 1.02 5.81 12.52
C GLU A 342 1.76 4.93 11.50
N GLY A 343 2.58 3.99 11.98
CA GLY A 343 3.37 3.13 11.10
C GLY A 343 2.52 2.56 9.97
N ALA A 344 3.02 2.65 8.73
CA ALA A 344 2.39 2.22 7.49
C ALA A 344 0.87 2.42 7.46
N ALA A 345 0.41 3.52 6.85
CA ALA A 345 -1.00 3.72 6.54
C ALA A 345 -1.62 2.41 6.02
N ILE A 346 -2.76 1.99 6.57
CA ILE A 346 -3.43 0.71 6.21
C ILE A 346 -3.70 0.65 4.69
N ALA A 347 -3.84 1.83 4.06
CA ALA A 347 -4.00 2.02 2.63
C ALA A 347 -2.69 1.81 1.82
N PHE A 348 -1.53 1.99 2.44
CA PHE A 348 -0.19 1.77 1.89
C PHE A 348 0.48 0.55 2.56
N ASP A 349 -0.23 -0.58 2.70
CA ASP A 349 0.48 -1.86 2.64
C ASP A 349 0.77 -2.09 1.15
N ASP A 350 1.92 -1.64 0.67
CA ASP A 350 2.45 -1.80 -0.69
C ASP A 350 2.43 -3.27 -1.19
N ARG A 351 2.24 -4.20 -0.26
CA ARG A 351 2.13 -5.64 -0.47
C ARG A 351 0.68 -6.11 -0.67
N ARG A 352 -0.34 -5.27 -0.50
CA ARG A 352 -1.76 -5.63 -0.66
C ARG A 352 -2.35 -5.09 -1.96
N THR A 353 -3.00 -5.94 -2.74
CA THR A 353 -3.90 -5.50 -3.83
C THR A 353 -5.32 -5.93 -3.52
N ALA A 354 -6.25 -4.99 -3.38
CA ALA A 354 -7.65 -5.33 -3.20
C ALA A 354 -8.20 -6.04 -4.44
N LEU A 355 -8.87 -7.17 -4.24
CA LEU A 355 -9.51 -7.99 -5.26
C LEU A 355 -11.04 -7.87 -5.14
N PRO A 356 -11.80 -8.09 -6.24
CA PRO A 356 -13.24 -8.18 -6.19
C PRO A 356 -13.73 -9.17 -5.13
N GLY A 357 -14.65 -8.70 -4.28
CA GLY A 357 -15.15 -9.40 -3.10
C GLY A 357 -16.66 -9.49 -3.07
N ALA A 358 -17.25 -9.06 -1.95
CA ALA A 358 -18.70 -8.98 -1.79
C ALA A 358 -19.08 -7.79 -0.91
N THR A 359 -20.27 -7.24 -1.15
CA THR A 359 -20.95 -6.33 -0.21
C THR A 359 -21.89 -7.15 0.65
N PHE A 360 -21.94 -6.90 1.96
CA PHE A 360 -22.80 -7.65 2.87
C PHE A 360 -24.09 -6.88 3.13
N ILE A 361 -25.23 -7.50 2.86
CA ILE A 361 -26.55 -6.95 3.19
C ILE A 361 -27.20 -7.87 4.21
N ASN A 362 -27.42 -7.36 5.42
CA ASN A 362 -27.93 -8.15 6.56
C ASN A 362 -27.13 -9.44 6.80
N GLY A 363 -25.79 -9.37 6.66
CA GLY A 363 -24.90 -10.52 6.80
C GLY A 363 -24.80 -11.45 5.59
N ALA A 364 -25.64 -11.28 4.56
CA ALA A 364 -25.59 -12.08 3.34
C ALA A 364 -24.66 -11.45 2.29
N PRO A 365 -23.72 -12.21 1.70
CA PRO A 365 -22.81 -11.69 0.69
C PRO A 365 -23.50 -11.49 -0.66
N GLN A 366 -23.38 -10.29 -1.23
CA GLN A 366 -23.63 -9.99 -2.63
C GLN A 366 -22.29 -9.89 -3.36
N PHE A 367 -21.94 -10.95 -4.10
CA PHE A 367 -20.64 -11.03 -4.78
C PHE A 367 -20.53 -10.02 -5.92
N HIS A 368 -19.39 -9.34 -5.97
CA HIS A 368 -19.08 -8.38 -7.02
C HIS A 368 -18.73 -9.08 -8.34
N PRO A 369 -18.91 -8.40 -9.50
CA PRO A 369 -18.36 -8.86 -10.76
C PRO A 369 -16.85 -9.10 -10.64
N GLY A 370 -16.37 -10.23 -11.16
CA GLY A 370 -14.96 -10.62 -11.06
C GLY A 370 -14.56 -11.33 -9.76
N ALA A 371 -15.46 -11.48 -8.78
CA ALA A 371 -15.20 -12.29 -7.58
C ALA A 371 -15.08 -13.77 -7.97
N ASP A 372 -13.85 -14.27 -7.99
CA ASP A 372 -13.52 -15.64 -8.36
C ASP A 372 -13.93 -16.68 -7.31
N GLU A 373 -13.88 -17.96 -7.69
CA GLU A 373 -14.29 -19.06 -6.82
C GLU A 373 -13.45 -19.14 -5.54
N ARG A 374 -12.16 -18.80 -5.62
CA ARG A 374 -11.27 -18.74 -4.47
C ARG A 374 -11.75 -17.71 -3.45
N THR A 375 -12.10 -16.50 -3.89
CA THR A 375 -12.69 -15.47 -3.03
C THR A 375 -14.00 -15.93 -2.40
N ARG A 376 -14.87 -16.58 -3.17
CA ARG A 376 -16.16 -17.09 -2.66
C ARG A 376 -15.97 -18.13 -1.56
N ILE A 377 -15.05 -19.08 -1.75
CA ILE A 377 -14.71 -20.09 -0.74
C ILE A 377 -14.15 -19.43 0.51
N LEU A 378 -13.24 -18.47 0.37
CA LEU A 378 -12.65 -17.76 1.51
C LEU A 378 -13.72 -17.03 2.34
N LEU A 379 -14.63 -16.30 1.70
CA LEU A 379 -15.72 -15.61 2.38
C LEU A 379 -16.72 -16.57 3.02
N SER A 380 -17.05 -17.69 2.36
CA SER A 380 -17.88 -18.75 2.92
C SER A 380 -17.25 -19.34 4.19
N ASN A 381 -15.94 -19.56 4.19
CA ASN A 381 -15.22 -20.03 5.37
C ASN A 381 -15.26 -19.00 6.51
N VAL A 382 -15.16 -17.69 6.23
CA VAL A 382 -15.32 -16.68 7.29
C VAL A 382 -16.73 -16.72 7.89
N LEU A 383 -17.77 -16.90 7.07
CA LEU A 383 -19.15 -17.00 7.57
C LEU A 383 -19.37 -18.24 8.46
N GLN A 384 -18.70 -19.36 8.17
CA GLN A 384 -18.82 -20.60 8.95
C GLN A 384 -18.22 -20.53 10.36
N ILE A 385 -17.39 -19.52 10.65
CA ILE A 385 -16.73 -19.39 11.95
C ILE A 385 -17.37 -18.34 12.86
N LEU A 386 -18.40 -17.66 12.37
CA LEU A 386 -19.12 -16.67 13.14
C LEU A 386 -19.96 -17.35 14.20
N SER A 387 -20.07 -16.70 15.35
CA SER A 387 -20.92 -17.16 16.44
C SER A 387 -22.39 -16.98 16.07
N LYS A 388 -23.29 -17.59 16.86
CA LYS A 388 -24.73 -17.31 16.76
C LYS A 388 -24.96 -15.80 16.89
N ASP A 389 -25.79 -15.23 15.99
CA ASP A 389 -26.14 -13.80 15.91
C ASP A 389 -24.98 -12.86 15.51
N GLU A 390 -23.80 -13.39 15.21
CA GLU A 390 -22.68 -12.66 14.62
C GLU A 390 -22.78 -12.70 13.09
N PHE A 391 -22.67 -11.53 12.45
CA PHE A 391 -22.66 -11.41 10.99
C PHE A 391 -21.56 -10.45 10.51
N LEU A 392 -21.13 -10.62 9.26
CA LEU A 392 -20.17 -9.73 8.63
C LEU A 392 -20.85 -8.38 8.32
N GLU A 393 -20.25 -7.30 8.82
CA GLU A 393 -20.55 -5.93 8.38
C GLU A 393 -19.89 -5.71 7.02
N TYR A 394 -18.61 -6.06 6.91
CA TYR A 394 -17.86 -6.02 5.66
C TYR A 394 -16.67 -6.97 5.66
N ALA A 395 -16.20 -7.31 4.46
CA ALA A 395 -14.95 -8.00 4.24
C ALA A 395 -14.28 -7.54 2.94
N ASN A 396 -12.96 -7.39 2.98
CA ASN A 396 -12.13 -7.08 1.83
C ASN A 396 -11.10 -8.20 1.64
N ILE A 397 -10.87 -8.55 0.37
CA ILE A 397 -9.90 -9.56 -0.02
C ILE A 397 -8.72 -8.85 -0.65
N TYR A 398 -7.53 -9.16 -0.17
CA TYR A 398 -6.29 -8.65 -0.71
C TYR A 398 -5.44 -9.79 -1.23
N GLU A 399 -4.84 -9.61 -2.38
CA GLU A 399 -3.70 -10.42 -2.81
C GLU A 399 -2.45 -9.89 -2.11
N LEU A 400 -1.75 -10.78 -1.39
CA LEU A 400 -0.47 -10.46 -0.78
C LEU A 400 0.66 -10.75 -1.77
N ARG A 401 1.34 -9.69 -2.17
CA ARG A 401 2.50 -9.73 -3.06
C ARG A 401 3.71 -10.25 -2.28
N THR A 402 4.49 -11.15 -2.89
CA THR A 402 5.74 -11.63 -2.27
C THR A 402 6.95 -10.92 -2.88
N GLU A 403 8.03 -10.77 -2.10
CA GLU A 403 9.31 -10.19 -2.55
C GLU A 403 10.02 -11.03 -3.63
N ASP A 404 9.45 -12.17 -4.01
CA ASP A 404 9.93 -13.04 -5.09
C ASP A 404 9.55 -12.42 -6.46
N THR A 405 10.13 -11.24 -6.73
CA THR A 405 9.76 -10.34 -7.82
C THR A 405 9.93 -10.94 -9.22
N GLU A 406 10.75 -11.98 -9.40
CA GLU A 406 10.91 -12.62 -10.70
C GLU A 406 9.72 -13.52 -11.07
N ASN A 407 9.07 -14.14 -10.07
CA ASN A 407 7.96 -15.05 -10.30
C ASN A 407 6.59 -14.35 -10.23
N ASP A 408 6.43 -13.33 -9.38
CA ASP A 408 5.14 -12.66 -9.18
C ASP A 408 4.87 -11.53 -10.22
N ARG A 409 5.89 -10.96 -10.88
CA ARG A 409 5.72 -9.87 -11.87
C ARG A 409 4.92 -10.26 -13.12
N ASN A 410 4.85 -11.56 -13.44
CA ASN A 410 4.18 -12.07 -14.64
C ASN A 410 2.83 -12.73 -14.35
N LEU A 411 2.41 -12.83 -13.08
CA LEU A 411 1.11 -13.40 -12.72
C LEU A 411 0.02 -12.35 -12.89
N ALA A 412 -1.11 -12.74 -13.47
CA ALA A 412 -2.27 -11.87 -13.53
C ALA A 412 -2.82 -11.62 -12.11
N LEU A 413 -3.43 -10.45 -11.88
CA LEU A 413 -4.11 -10.16 -10.61
C LEU A 413 -5.11 -11.25 -10.27
N GLY A 414 -5.04 -11.78 -9.05
CA GLY A 414 -5.85 -12.91 -8.59
C GLY A 414 -5.15 -14.28 -8.68
N GLU A 415 -4.06 -14.40 -9.43
CA GLU A 415 -3.29 -15.66 -9.55
C GLU A 415 -2.20 -15.81 -8.47
N GLY A 416 -2.02 -14.80 -7.62
CA GLY A 416 -1.02 -14.76 -6.57
C GLY A 416 -1.19 -15.89 -5.53
N ARG A 417 -0.08 -16.32 -4.94
CA ARG A 417 -0.05 -17.51 -4.06
C ARG A 417 -0.66 -17.31 -2.67
N THR A 418 -0.84 -16.06 -2.25
CA THR A 418 -1.26 -15.69 -0.90
C THR A 418 -2.37 -14.65 -0.98
N ARG A 419 -3.46 -14.85 -0.23
CA ARG A 419 -4.49 -13.82 -0.03
C ARG A 419 -4.64 -13.51 1.45
N GLU A 420 -5.03 -12.27 1.74
CA GLU A 420 -5.50 -11.85 3.05
C GLU A 420 -6.98 -11.50 2.98
N ILE A 421 -7.76 -11.96 3.96
CA ILE A 421 -9.13 -11.53 4.18
C ILE A 421 -9.13 -10.64 5.40
N VAL A 422 -9.54 -9.38 5.26
CA VAL A 422 -9.77 -8.48 6.39
C VAL A 422 -11.27 -8.29 6.52
N PHE A 423 -11.82 -8.51 7.70
CA PHE A 423 -13.26 -8.46 7.91
C PHE A 423 -13.62 -7.87 9.26
N LYS A 424 -14.84 -7.37 9.36
CA LYS A 424 -15.44 -6.79 10.55
C LYS A 424 -16.83 -7.41 10.77
N THR A 425 -17.17 -7.66 12.02
CA THR A 425 -18.48 -8.18 12.42
C THR A 425 -19.18 -7.21 13.36
N ASN A 426 -20.50 -7.34 13.46
CA ASN A 426 -21.34 -6.59 14.40
C ASN A 426 -20.96 -6.81 15.87
N CYS A 427 -20.35 -7.95 16.18
CA CYS A 427 -19.97 -8.33 17.55
C CYS A 427 -18.50 -8.03 17.90
N ARG A 428 -17.68 -7.56 16.95
CA ARG A 428 -16.25 -7.28 17.17
C ARG A 428 -15.97 -5.82 16.89
N PRO A 429 -15.46 -5.02 17.85
CA PRO A 429 -15.21 -3.60 17.61
C PRO A 429 -14.05 -3.33 16.64
N LEU A 430 -13.12 -4.28 16.47
CA LEU A 430 -11.96 -4.15 15.61
C LEU A 430 -12.00 -5.16 14.45
N THR A 431 -11.31 -4.83 13.36
CA THR A 431 -11.15 -5.74 12.22
C THR A 431 -10.32 -6.96 12.63
N SER A 432 -10.69 -8.11 12.06
CA SER A 432 -9.93 -9.34 12.15
C SER A 432 -9.37 -9.66 10.76
N SER A 433 -8.26 -10.42 10.72
CA SER A 433 -7.70 -10.84 9.44
C SER A 433 -7.17 -12.27 9.42
N PHE A 434 -7.28 -12.85 8.24
CA PHE A 434 -6.86 -14.19 7.90
C PHE A 434 -5.91 -14.15 6.71
N VAL A 435 -4.85 -14.92 6.75
CA VAL A 435 -3.93 -15.12 5.64
C VAL A 435 -4.10 -16.54 5.11
N GLU A 436 -4.54 -16.65 3.86
CA GLU A 436 -4.59 -17.88 3.11
C GLU A 436 -3.25 -18.12 2.39
N LYS A 437 -2.71 -19.32 2.52
CA LYS A 437 -1.51 -19.77 1.82
C LYS A 437 -1.67 -21.16 1.25
N ARG A 438 -1.17 -21.36 0.04
CA ARG A 438 -1.06 -22.67 -0.59
C ARG A 438 -0.10 -23.56 0.20
N LEU A 439 -0.43 -24.84 0.34
CA LEU A 439 0.53 -25.82 0.85
C LEU A 439 1.69 -26.01 -0.14
N SER A 440 2.90 -26.22 0.39
CA SER A 440 4.09 -26.43 -0.43
C SER A 440 4.14 -27.79 -1.12
N SER A 441 3.23 -28.70 -0.78
CA SER A 441 3.11 -30.03 -1.39
C SER A 441 1.64 -30.41 -1.54
N VAL A 442 1.32 -31.06 -2.66
CA VAL A 442 0.01 -31.63 -2.98
C VAL A 442 -0.05 -33.13 -2.69
N THR A 443 1.01 -33.68 -2.10
CA THR A 443 1.07 -35.11 -1.78
C THR A 443 0.01 -35.44 -0.73
N ASP A 444 -0.64 -36.59 -0.90
CA ASP A 444 -1.69 -37.08 0.00
C ASP A 444 -1.28 -37.01 1.48
N GLY A 445 -2.20 -36.67 2.37
CA GLY A 445 -1.95 -36.52 3.80
C GLY A 445 -1.03 -35.36 4.23
N TYR A 446 -0.51 -34.53 3.31
CA TYR A 446 0.37 -33.41 3.68
C TYR A 446 -0.33 -32.35 4.55
N GLY A 447 -1.58 -32.00 4.22
CA GLY A 447 -2.37 -31.07 5.03
C GLY A 447 -2.60 -31.57 6.46
N ALA A 448 -2.95 -32.85 6.63
CA ALA A 448 -3.08 -33.49 7.94
C ALA A 448 -1.75 -33.51 8.71
N TYR A 449 -0.63 -33.79 8.03
CA TYR A 449 0.71 -33.70 8.62
C TYR A 449 1.08 -32.29 9.09
N VAL A 450 0.68 -31.25 8.35
CA VAL A 450 0.88 -29.85 8.75
C VAL A 450 0.06 -29.53 10.00
N LEU A 451 -1.24 -29.81 10.01
CA LEU A 451 -2.11 -29.53 11.16
C LEU A 451 -1.66 -30.27 12.43
N ALA A 452 -1.34 -31.56 12.32
CA ALA A 452 -0.89 -32.34 13.47
C ALA A 452 0.41 -31.81 14.10
N ARG A 453 1.34 -31.30 13.28
CA ARG A 453 2.55 -30.64 13.80
C ARG A 453 2.22 -29.33 14.50
N ILE A 454 1.36 -28.51 13.90
CA ILE A 454 0.94 -27.23 14.48
C ILE A 454 0.31 -27.44 15.85
N GLU A 455 -0.67 -28.33 15.95
CA GLU A 455 -1.36 -28.60 17.22
C GLU A 455 -0.43 -29.24 18.25
N GLY A 456 0.49 -30.11 17.83
CA GLY A 456 1.52 -30.66 18.72
C GLY A 456 2.41 -29.56 19.34
N PHE A 457 2.85 -28.58 18.53
CA PHE A 457 3.66 -27.46 19.02
C PHE A 457 2.86 -26.45 19.86
N LYS A 458 1.61 -26.15 19.48
CA LYS A 458 0.71 -25.28 20.27
C LYS A 458 0.44 -25.88 21.65
N SER A 459 0.22 -27.20 21.70
CA SER A 459 -0.05 -27.92 22.95
C SER A 459 1.09 -27.74 23.97
N ILE A 460 2.35 -27.82 23.53
CA ILE A 460 3.52 -27.55 24.39
C ILE A 460 3.83 -26.07 24.60
N GLY A 461 3.02 -25.16 24.05
CA GLY A 461 3.10 -23.71 24.29
C GLY A 461 3.97 -22.90 23.34
N VAL A 462 4.24 -23.42 22.14
CA VAL A 462 4.78 -22.59 21.05
C VAL A 462 3.70 -21.60 20.60
N ASN A 463 4.07 -20.33 20.44
CA ASN A 463 3.15 -19.27 20.05
C ASN A 463 2.99 -19.25 18.52
N LEU A 464 2.01 -20.01 18.04
CA LEU A 464 1.59 -20.10 16.64
C LEU A 464 0.18 -19.52 16.48
N PRO A 465 -0.15 -18.88 15.36
CA PRO A 465 -1.52 -18.46 15.06
C PRO A 465 -2.44 -19.68 14.93
N GLU A 466 -3.75 -19.44 14.91
CA GLU A 466 -4.73 -20.47 14.55
C GLU A 466 -4.61 -20.84 13.07
N TYR A 467 -4.68 -22.13 12.75
CA TYR A 467 -4.63 -22.65 11.39
C TYR A 467 -5.87 -23.47 11.08
N ARG A 468 -6.37 -23.37 9.85
CA ARG A 468 -7.46 -24.19 9.32
C ARG A 468 -7.11 -24.65 7.92
N LEU A 469 -7.32 -25.93 7.64
CA LEU A 469 -7.08 -26.47 6.30
C LEU A 469 -8.34 -26.30 5.46
N LEU A 470 -8.16 -25.74 4.26
CA LEU A 470 -9.17 -25.64 3.22
C LEU A 470 -8.77 -26.48 2.03
N ARG A 471 -9.76 -27.01 1.31
CA ARG A 471 -9.55 -27.70 0.04
C ARG A 471 -10.25 -26.93 -1.07
N HIS A 472 -9.49 -26.53 -2.07
CA HIS A 472 -10.03 -25.92 -3.28
C HIS A 472 -10.12 -26.97 -4.38
N GLN A 473 -11.21 -26.89 -5.14
CA GLN A 473 -11.34 -27.56 -6.42
C GLN A 473 -11.15 -26.50 -7.49
N ASP A 474 -10.05 -26.57 -8.24
CA ASP A 474 -9.88 -25.69 -9.39
C ASP A 474 -10.73 -26.22 -10.56
N PHE A 475 -11.63 -25.37 -11.06
CA PHE A 475 -12.47 -25.65 -12.23
C PHE A 475 -11.79 -25.15 -13.52
N GLY A 476 -10.51 -25.51 -13.70
CA GLY A 476 -9.77 -25.35 -14.94
C GLY A 476 -9.82 -26.58 -15.86
N LYS A 477 -9.02 -26.58 -16.95
CA LYS A 477 -8.91 -27.71 -17.91
C LYS A 477 -8.39 -29.02 -17.28
N ARG A 478 -7.82 -28.97 -16.08
CA ARG A 478 -7.47 -30.15 -15.27
C ARG A 478 -8.10 -29.95 -13.89
N LYS A 479 -8.99 -30.86 -13.50
CA LYS A 479 -9.54 -30.93 -12.13
C LYS A 479 -8.39 -31.26 -11.16
N LEU A 480 -7.71 -30.24 -10.67
CA LEU A 480 -6.66 -30.39 -9.66
C LEU A 480 -7.21 -29.90 -8.32
N PHE A 481 -7.14 -30.76 -7.32
CA PHE A 481 -7.44 -30.39 -5.95
C PHE A 481 -6.16 -29.83 -5.32
N TYR A 482 -6.29 -28.66 -4.72
CA TYR A 482 -5.19 -28.02 -4.00
C TYR A 482 -5.64 -27.75 -2.58
N ASP A 483 -4.83 -28.22 -1.63
CA ASP A 483 -5.03 -27.93 -0.21
C ASP A 483 -4.32 -26.61 0.14
N TYR A 484 -5.05 -25.73 0.82
CA TYR A 484 -4.59 -24.45 1.34
C TYR A 484 -4.78 -24.45 2.86
N TYR A 485 -4.10 -23.57 3.56
CA TYR A 485 -4.50 -23.23 4.92
C TYR A 485 -4.83 -21.76 5.03
N ILE A 486 -5.83 -21.46 5.83
CA ILE A 486 -6.01 -20.14 6.41
C ILE A 486 -5.32 -20.13 7.77
N ARG A 487 -4.63 -19.04 8.08
CA ARG A 487 -4.19 -18.75 9.44
C ARG A 487 -4.61 -17.36 9.89
N THR A 488 -4.81 -17.16 11.18
CA THR A 488 -4.97 -15.80 11.73
C THR A 488 -3.70 -14.99 11.45
N ARG A 489 -3.85 -13.73 11.03
CA ARG A 489 -2.70 -12.84 10.92
C ARG A 489 -2.14 -12.58 12.31
N CYS A 490 -0.82 -12.68 12.44
CA CYS A 490 -0.17 -12.30 13.70
C CYS A 490 -0.16 -10.77 13.78
N GLU A 491 -0.63 -10.21 14.88
CA GLU A 491 -0.50 -8.78 15.16
C GLU A 491 0.95 -8.43 15.45
N GLY A 492 1.41 -7.29 14.92
CA GLY A 492 2.78 -6.80 15.08
C GLY A 492 3.62 -6.94 13.82
N GLU A 493 4.92 -6.69 13.96
CA GLU A 493 5.84 -6.50 12.85
C GLU A 493 7.05 -7.44 12.89
N PRO A 494 7.58 -7.87 11.74
CA PRO A 494 8.89 -8.52 11.69
C PRO A 494 10.01 -7.54 12.08
N LEU A 495 11.10 -8.06 12.63
CA LEU A 495 12.18 -7.25 13.21
C LEU A 495 12.75 -6.16 12.28
N SER A 496 12.86 -6.45 10.99
CA SER A 496 13.43 -5.54 9.99
C SER A 496 12.58 -4.30 9.70
N VAL A 497 11.26 -4.37 9.92
CA VAL A 497 10.34 -3.27 9.61
C VAL A 497 9.91 -2.48 10.85
N ILE A 498 10.33 -2.91 12.04
CA ILE A 498 10.06 -2.18 13.29
C ILE A 498 10.71 -0.78 13.21
N PRO A 499 9.94 0.31 13.42
CA PRO A 499 10.47 1.66 13.46
C PRO A 499 11.56 1.83 14.52
N ALA A 500 12.66 2.50 14.16
CA ALA A 500 13.82 2.65 15.04
C ALA A 500 13.48 3.40 16.34
N ASN A 501 12.56 4.38 16.28
CA ASN A 501 12.10 5.14 17.44
C ASN A 501 11.41 4.27 18.51
N LEU A 502 10.72 3.18 18.14
CA LEU A 502 10.07 2.28 19.10
C LEU A 502 11.06 1.44 19.92
N ILE A 503 12.32 1.38 19.49
CA ILE A 503 13.39 0.60 20.11
C ILE A 503 14.66 1.44 20.34
N ALA A 504 14.54 2.77 20.33
CA ALA A 504 15.66 3.67 20.61
C ALA A 504 16.06 3.66 22.10
N ASP A 505 15.07 3.48 22.98
CA ASP A 505 15.27 3.51 24.42
C ASP A 505 15.91 2.22 24.98
N PRO A 506 16.78 2.34 25.99
CA PRO A 506 17.42 1.20 26.63
C PRO A 506 16.53 0.05 27.09
N ALA A 507 15.40 0.34 27.73
CA ALA A 507 14.48 -0.68 28.20
C ALA A 507 13.74 -1.37 27.05
N ALA A 508 13.47 -0.65 25.96
CA ALA A 508 12.85 -1.23 24.78
C ALA A 508 13.80 -2.22 24.09
N GLN A 509 15.08 -1.87 23.98
CA GLN A 509 16.12 -2.77 23.48
C GLN A 509 16.27 -4.03 24.34
N GLU A 510 16.24 -3.90 25.66
CA GLU A 510 16.31 -5.05 26.58
C GLU A 510 15.10 -5.96 26.45
N ARG A 511 13.89 -5.42 26.32
CA ARG A 511 12.67 -6.22 26.07
C ARG A 511 12.72 -6.88 24.70
N MET A 512 13.20 -6.18 23.67
CA MET A 512 13.35 -6.77 22.35
C MET A 512 14.35 -7.93 22.37
N ALA A 513 15.50 -7.76 23.02
CA ALA A 513 16.50 -8.83 23.17
C ALA A 513 15.91 -10.06 23.88
N TYR A 514 15.15 -9.85 24.97
CA TYR A 514 14.42 -10.93 25.64
C TYR A 514 13.46 -11.65 24.69
N LEU A 515 12.66 -10.93 23.91
CA LEU A 515 11.72 -11.52 22.95
C LEU A 515 12.43 -12.23 21.79
N MET A 516 13.60 -11.76 21.35
CA MET A 516 14.41 -12.49 20.37
C MET A 516 14.90 -13.82 20.93
N GLY A 517 15.31 -13.86 22.20
CA GLY A 517 15.69 -15.09 22.91
C GLY A 517 14.53 -16.06 23.06
N ASP A 518 13.35 -15.54 23.42
CA ASP A 518 12.09 -16.29 23.46
C ASP A 518 11.81 -16.95 22.08
N ALA A 519 11.83 -16.15 21.01
CA ALA A 519 11.61 -16.63 19.65
C ALA A 519 12.64 -17.70 19.24
N ALA A 520 13.91 -17.53 19.63
CA ALA A 520 14.97 -18.49 19.35
C ALA A 520 14.72 -19.85 20.06
N ALA A 521 14.23 -19.84 21.30
CA ALA A 521 13.86 -21.07 22.00
C ALA A 521 12.71 -21.80 21.29
N GLN A 522 11.67 -21.07 20.87
CA GLN A 522 10.57 -21.64 20.09
C GLN A 522 11.05 -22.21 18.75
N ASN A 523 11.92 -21.48 18.04
CA ASN A 523 12.51 -21.86 16.76
C ASN A 523 13.32 -23.17 16.87
N LEU A 524 14.14 -23.29 17.92
CA LEU A 524 14.97 -24.47 18.18
C LEU A 524 14.14 -25.69 18.56
N VAL A 525 13.10 -25.53 19.36
CA VAL A 525 12.19 -26.63 19.71
C VAL A 525 11.47 -27.15 18.47
N MET A 526 11.02 -26.24 17.61
CA MET A 526 10.43 -26.60 16.34
C MET A 526 11.42 -27.19 15.33
N LYS A 527 12.73 -27.06 15.56
CA LYS A 527 13.79 -27.45 14.62
C LYS A 527 13.58 -26.85 13.24
N LYS A 528 13.33 -25.54 13.18
CA LYS A 528 13.08 -24.80 11.94
C LYS A 528 14.36 -24.68 11.12
N TYR A 529 14.45 -25.51 10.09
CA TYR A 529 15.63 -25.66 9.25
C TYR A 529 15.26 -25.64 7.77
N ASP A 530 16.06 -24.93 6.97
CA ASP A 530 16.01 -25.02 5.51
C ASP A 530 17.05 -26.04 5.04
N SER A 531 16.60 -27.14 4.43
CA SER A 531 17.49 -28.19 3.95
C SER A 531 18.28 -27.83 2.71
N GLU A 532 17.79 -26.88 1.90
CA GLU A 532 18.45 -26.45 0.67
C GLU A 532 19.55 -25.46 1.01
N LEU A 533 19.22 -24.43 1.79
CA LEU A 533 20.17 -23.39 2.22
C LEU A 533 21.06 -23.83 3.39
N LYS A 534 20.73 -24.97 4.02
CA LYS A 534 21.37 -25.47 5.23
C LYS A 534 21.44 -24.44 6.35
N SER A 535 20.40 -23.61 6.48
CA SER A 535 20.33 -22.47 7.39
C SER A 535 19.17 -22.61 8.39
N ALA A 536 19.26 -21.90 9.52
CA ALA A 536 18.13 -21.77 10.42
C ALA A 536 17.13 -20.78 9.83
N LEU A 537 15.84 -21.08 9.89
CA LEU A 537 14.79 -20.14 9.47
C LEU A 537 14.45 -19.20 10.64
N PHE A 538 15.37 -18.30 10.98
CA PHE A 538 15.28 -17.33 12.08
C PHE A 538 15.80 -15.96 11.64
N GLY A 539 15.17 -14.87 12.07
CA GLY A 539 15.59 -13.51 11.70
C GLY A 539 15.23 -13.12 10.26
N ILE A 540 14.46 -13.96 9.58
CA ILE A 540 14.03 -13.81 8.17
C ILE A 540 12.57 -13.34 8.05
N GLY A 541 12.10 -12.58 9.03
CA GLY A 541 10.74 -12.03 9.09
C GLY A 541 9.64 -13.07 9.33
N LYS A 542 9.91 -14.15 10.08
CA LYS A 542 8.88 -15.12 10.51
C LYS A 542 8.49 -14.98 11.98
N GLU A 543 9.30 -14.27 12.74
CA GLU A 543 9.07 -13.85 14.11
C GLU A 543 8.37 -12.48 14.07
N ILE A 544 7.14 -12.43 14.56
CA ILE A 544 6.30 -11.22 14.54
C ILE A 544 6.20 -10.68 15.96
N TYR A 545 6.66 -9.45 16.15
CA TYR A 545 6.75 -8.80 17.45
C TYR A 545 5.57 -7.85 17.63
N ARG A 546 4.73 -8.16 18.63
CA ARG A 546 3.61 -7.31 19.01
C ARG A 546 4.06 -6.29 20.05
N PHE A 547 3.71 -5.04 19.82
CA PHE A 547 3.89 -3.94 20.76
C PHE A 547 2.61 -3.76 21.59
N ALA A 548 2.78 -3.37 22.85
CA ALA A 548 1.68 -3.15 23.78
C ALA A 548 1.98 -1.92 24.64
N TRP A 549 0.92 -1.27 25.15
CA TRP A 549 1.06 -0.21 26.13
C TRP A 549 1.63 -0.76 27.43
N ASP A 550 2.70 -0.13 27.92
CA ASP A 550 3.32 -0.43 29.20
C ASP A 550 2.88 0.62 30.23
N PRO A 551 1.99 0.26 31.19
CA PRO A 551 1.46 1.22 32.15
C PRO A 551 2.53 1.77 33.09
N ASP A 552 3.59 1.00 33.37
CA ASP A 552 4.65 1.43 34.28
C ASP A 552 5.56 2.49 33.64
N ARG A 553 5.57 2.58 32.31
CA ARG A 553 6.43 3.46 31.53
C ARG A 553 5.65 4.48 30.69
N ASP A 554 4.33 4.44 30.75
CA ASP A 554 3.41 5.33 30.05
C ASP A 554 3.72 5.45 28.54
N ARG A 555 4.06 4.32 27.90
CA ARG A 555 4.42 4.28 26.47
C ARG A 555 4.26 2.90 25.84
N ILE A 556 4.28 2.84 24.51
CA ILE A 556 4.27 1.59 23.75
C ILE A 556 5.65 0.91 23.84
N MET A 557 5.65 -0.39 24.16
CA MET A 557 6.86 -1.21 24.34
C MET A 557 6.72 -2.57 23.64
N PRO A 558 7.83 -3.24 23.30
CA PRO A 558 7.79 -4.64 22.86
C PRO A 558 7.10 -5.51 23.93
N GLY A 559 6.07 -6.27 23.52
CA GLY A 559 5.21 -7.02 24.44
C GLY A 559 5.28 -8.53 24.27
N SER A 560 5.18 -9.05 23.04
CA SER A 560 5.22 -10.50 22.79
C SER A 560 5.74 -10.84 21.39
N VAL A 561 6.09 -12.11 21.18
CA VAL A 561 6.54 -12.62 19.88
C VAL A 561 5.76 -13.87 19.48
N SER A 562 5.35 -13.93 18.21
CA SER A 562 4.64 -15.06 17.60
C SER A 562 5.40 -15.57 16.38
N THR A 563 5.39 -16.88 16.15
CA THR A 563 5.92 -17.45 14.90
C THR A 563 4.82 -17.57 13.86
N CYS A 564 4.90 -16.82 12.76
CA CYS A 564 3.83 -16.73 11.77
C CYS A 564 3.86 -17.82 10.69
N SER A 565 4.86 -18.72 10.72
CA SER A 565 5.06 -19.74 9.68
C SER A 565 5.64 -21.03 10.26
N ILE A 566 5.06 -22.16 9.82
CA ILE A 566 5.47 -23.52 10.15
C ILE A 566 6.43 -24.14 9.12
N ARG A 567 6.84 -23.39 8.09
CA ARG A 567 7.82 -23.85 7.11
C ARG A 567 9.14 -24.24 7.82
N GLY A 568 9.72 -25.36 7.38
CA GLY A 568 10.97 -25.91 7.92
C GLY A 568 10.87 -26.55 9.31
N THR A 569 9.69 -26.56 9.94
CA THR A 569 9.49 -27.27 11.23
C THR A 569 9.77 -28.77 11.09
N CYS A 570 10.41 -29.36 12.09
CA CYS A 570 10.94 -30.72 12.05
C CYS A 570 11.83 -30.98 10.80
N GLY A 571 12.61 -29.96 10.42
CA GLY A 571 13.48 -29.97 9.23
C GLY A 571 14.90 -30.46 9.51
N TRP A 572 15.31 -30.55 10.78
CA TRP A 572 16.65 -31.03 11.15
C TRP A 572 16.93 -32.43 10.57
N PRO A 573 18.06 -32.65 9.89
CA PRO A 573 18.27 -33.84 9.05
C PRO A 573 18.56 -35.12 9.84
N ASP A 574 19.22 -35.04 11.00
CA ASP A 574 19.57 -36.19 11.82
C ASP A 574 18.55 -36.35 12.96
N LEU A 575 17.76 -37.43 12.96
CA LEU A 575 16.77 -37.73 13.99
C LEU A 575 17.29 -38.64 15.10
N THR A 576 18.59 -38.96 15.09
CA THR A 576 19.21 -39.81 16.12
C THR A 576 19.15 -39.12 17.47
N CYS A 577 18.53 -39.75 18.45
CA CYS A 577 18.42 -39.22 19.81
C CYS A 577 19.70 -39.50 20.61
N SER A 578 20.81 -38.85 20.23
CA SER A 578 22.10 -38.94 20.92
C SER A 578 22.57 -37.57 21.37
N GLU A 579 23.35 -37.53 22.45
CA GLU A 579 23.98 -36.30 22.95
C GLU A 579 24.83 -35.62 21.86
N LYS A 580 25.57 -36.41 21.07
CA LYS A 580 26.36 -35.92 19.94
C LYS A 580 25.51 -35.12 18.95
N ASN A 581 24.35 -35.65 18.55
CA ASN A 581 23.48 -34.97 17.60
C ASN A 581 22.80 -33.74 18.23
N PHE A 582 22.35 -33.83 19.49
CA PHE A 582 21.79 -32.68 20.20
C PHE A 582 22.81 -31.53 20.32
N MET A 583 24.08 -31.85 20.60
CA MET A 583 25.17 -30.88 20.63
C MET A 583 25.44 -30.25 19.26
N THR A 584 25.44 -31.05 18.19
CA THR A 584 25.58 -30.54 16.81
C THR A 584 24.46 -29.55 16.49
N ALA A 585 23.21 -29.88 16.82
CA ALA A 585 22.08 -28.97 16.64
C ALA A 585 22.26 -27.70 17.48
N ALA A 586 22.65 -27.82 18.75
CA ALA A 586 22.87 -26.68 19.63
C ALA A 586 23.92 -25.69 19.08
N ARG A 587 25.07 -26.21 18.63
CA ARG A 587 26.15 -25.40 18.01
C ARG A 587 25.66 -24.68 16.76
N PHE A 588 24.93 -25.39 15.90
CA PHE A 588 24.38 -24.84 14.68
C PHE A 588 23.43 -23.68 14.99
N TYR A 589 22.37 -23.93 15.77
CA TYR A 589 21.34 -22.92 16.01
C TYR A 589 21.87 -21.72 16.82
N MET A 590 22.72 -21.94 17.83
CA MET A 590 23.28 -20.82 18.61
C MET A 590 24.18 -19.91 17.78
N ARG A 591 24.90 -20.45 16.79
CA ARG A 591 25.66 -19.65 15.82
C ARG A 591 24.72 -18.78 14.98
N GLU A 592 23.68 -19.37 14.39
CA GLU A 592 22.71 -18.63 13.56
C GLU A 592 21.97 -17.56 14.38
N TYR A 593 21.60 -17.86 15.62
CA TYR A 593 20.94 -16.89 16.51
C TYR A 593 21.86 -15.74 16.91
N ALA A 594 23.13 -16.03 17.22
CA ALA A 594 24.13 -14.99 17.49
C ALA A 594 24.37 -14.08 16.29
N ALA A 595 24.42 -14.64 15.08
CA ALA A 595 24.54 -13.86 13.84
C ALA A 595 23.33 -12.92 13.63
N ALA A 596 22.11 -13.43 13.77
CA ALA A 596 20.89 -12.62 13.65
C ALA A 596 20.80 -11.53 14.73
N PHE A 597 21.18 -11.86 15.97
CA PHE A 597 21.21 -10.89 17.08
C PHE A 597 22.29 -9.81 16.90
N SER A 598 23.46 -10.19 16.37
CA SER A 598 24.51 -9.24 16.00
C SER A 598 24.06 -8.30 14.89
N GLY A 599 23.34 -8.82 13.88
CA GLY A 599 22.71 -8.02 12.84
C GLY A 599 21.74 -6.99 13.42
N PHE A 600 20.85 -7.42 14.32
CA PHE A 600 19.96 -6.50 15.05
C PHE A 600 20.71 -5.38 15.76
N MET A 601 21.77 -5.69 16.53
CA MET A 601 22.50 -4.66 17.26
C MET A 601 23.17 -3.65 16.32
N ARG A 602 23.74 -4.13 15.20
CA ARG A 602 24.38 -3.27 14.20
C ARG A 602 23.36 -2.38 13.50
N ASP A 603 22.26 -2.95 13.02
CA ASP A 603 21.23 -2.22 12.27
C ASP A 603 20.51 -1.17 13.12
N ARG A 604 20.62 -1.27 14.46
CA ARG A 604 20.03 -0.34 15.43
C ARG A 604 21.07 0.51 16.17
N GLU A 605 22.31 0.53 15.67
CA GLU A 605 23.42 1.34 16.19
C GLU A 605 23.61 1.20 17.71
N VAL A 606 23.41 -0.02 18.23
CA VAL A 606 23.51 -0.28 19.66
C VAL A 606 24.96 -0.06 20.12
N PRO A 607 25.21 0.76 21.15
CA PRO A 607 26.55 1.01 21.64
C PRO A 607 27.22 -0.28 22.16
N PRO A 608 28.52 -0.51 21.88
CA PRO A 608 29.24 -1.70 22.33
C PRO A 608 29.16 -1.95 23.85
N ALA A 609 29.11 -0.89 24.65
CA ALA A 609 28.98 -0.97 26.12
C ALA A 609 27.72 -1.72 26.58
N ARG A 610 26.70 -1.86 25.72
CA ARG A 610 25.43 -2.51 26.05
C ARG A 610 25.33 -3.95 25.56
N GLN A 611 26.29 -4.42 24.78
CA GLN A 611 26.30 -5.76 24.22
C GLN A 611 26.11 -6.83 25.32
N THR A 612 26.86 -6.74 26.42
CA THR A 612 26.78 -7.71 27.52
C THR A 612 25.37 -7.76 28.13
N VAL A 613 24.78 -6.61 28.43
CA VAL A 613 23.43 -6.54 29.01
C VAL A 613 22.39 -7.14 28.07
N LEU A 614 22.46 -6.82 26.78
CA LEU A 614 21.52 -7.31 25.79
C LEU A 614 21.69 -8.81 25.52
N CYS A 615 22.92 -9.33 25.51
CA CYS A 615 23.18 -10.76 25.46
C CYS A 615 22.57 -11.49 26.66
N GLU A 616 22.71 -10.97 27.88
CA GLU A 616 22.09 -11.55 29.07
C GLU A 616 20.55 -11.52 28.98
N ARG A 617 19.96 -10.43 28.45
CA ARG A 617 18.52 -10.37 28.22
C ARG A 617 18.04 -11.39 27.19
N PHE A 618 18.77 -11.57 26.10
CA PHE A 618 18.49 -12.61 25.11
C PHE A 618 18.51 -13.99 25.76
N LEU A 619 19.57 -14.31 26.50
CA LEU A 619 19.72 -15.61 27.17
C LEU A 619 18.63 -15.84 28.22
N ALA A 620 18.25 -14.81 28.99
CA ALA A 620 17.16 -14.89 29.94
C ALA A 620 15.81 -15.21 29.25
N GLY A 621 15.54 -14.61 28.09
CA GLY A 621 14.36 -14.93 27.28
C GLY A 621 14.37 -16.37 26.76
N PHE A 622 15.51 -16.80 26.23
CA PHE A 622 15.71 -18.16 25.74
C PHE A 622 15.52 -19.22 26.84
N GLU A 623 16.13 -19.00 28.01
CA GLU A 623 16.04 -19.88 29.17
C GLU A 623 14.60 -19.96 29.70
N CYS A 624 13.96 -18.82 29.91
CA CYS A 624 12.61 -18.74 30.43
C CYS A 624 11.62 -19.48 29.51
N ARG A 625 11.68 -19.21 28.20
CA ARG A 625 10.80 -19.89 27.24
C ARG A 625 11.09 -21.38 27.15
N THR A 626 12.36 -21.80 27.14
CA THR A 626 12.74 -23.23 27.13
C THR A 626 12.12 -23.97 28.31
N ARG A 627 12.26 -23.42 29.53
CA ARG A 627 11.69 -24.01 30.74
C ARG A 627 10.16 -24.05 30.70
N SER A 628 9.52 -22.99 30.20
CA SER A 628 8.06 -22.95 30.03
C SER A 628 7.57 -24.03 29.06
N LEU A 629 8.26 -24.24 27.93
CA LEU A 629 7.91 -25.27 26.95
C LEU A 629 8.08 -26.68 27.56
N LEU A 630 9.19 -26.92 28.27
CA LEU A 630 9.45 -28.20 28.94
C LEU A 630 8.37 -28.52 29.99
N PHE A 631 7.97 -27.52 30.78
CA PHE A 631 6.93 -27.67 31.79
C PHE A 631 5.60 -28.13 31.17
N ARG A 632 5.17 -27.47 30.09
CA ARG A 632 3.94 -27.85 29.37
C ARG A 632 4.05 -29.23 28.74
N TYR A 633 5.20 -29.53 28.11
CA TYR A 633 5.47 -30.87 27.58
C TYR A 633 5.36 -31.95 28.66
N ARG A 634 5.99 -31.77 29.84
CA ARG A 634 5.93 -32.73 30.95
C ARG A 634 4.49 -32.96 31.42
N ARG A 635 3.67 -31.91 31.46
CA ARG A 635 2.25 -31.99 31.85
C ARG A 635 1.39 -32.77 30.85
N GLN A 636 1.72 -32.71 29.56
CA GLN A 636 0.94 -33.33 28.46
C GLN A 636 1.61 -34.56 27.85
N ARG A 637 2.67 -35.06 28.47
CA ARG A 637 3.56 -36.07 27.87
C ARG A 637 2.82 -37.33 27.45
N GLU A 638 1.93 -37.84 28.30
CA GLU A 638 1.20 -39.08 28.00
C GLU A 638 0.29 -38.91 26.79
N ASP A 639 -0.46 -37.81 26.71
CA ASP A 639 -1.36 -37.51 25.59
C ASP A 639 -0.57 -37.32 24.29
N LEU A 640 0.54 -36.57 24.35
CA LEU A 640 1.41 -36.35 23.19
C LEU A 640 2.07 -37.64 22.68
N MET A 641 2.43 -38.57 23.58
CA MET A 641 3.00 -39.86 23.20
C MET A 641 1.95 -40.84 22.66
N ARG A 642 0.68 -40.70 23.06
CA ARG A 642 -0.45 -41.49 22.53
C ARG A 642 -1.00 -40.92 21.24
N PHE A 643 -0.73 -39.65 20.93
CA PHE A 643 -1.21 -38.97 19.73
C PHE A 643 -0.65 -39.62 18.47
N SER A 644 -1.50 -40.39 17.78
CA SER A 644 -1.15 -41.09 16.54
C SER A 644 -2.19 -40.79 15.46
N PRO A 645 -2.16 -39.57 14.88
CA PRO A 645 -3.04 -39.22 13.77
C PRO A 645 -2.74 -40.09 12.54
N PRO A 646 -3.71 -40.30 11.62
CA PRO A 646 -3.55 -41.13 10.43
C PRO A 646 -2.67 -40.44 9.36
N ILE A 647 -1.40 -40.23 9.67
CA ILE A 647 -0.41 -39.57 8.81
C ILE A 647 0.40 -40.64 8.07
N PRO A 648 0.58 -40.52 6.74
CA PRO A 648 1.41 -41.45 5.97
C PRO A 648 2.84 -41.58 6.52
N ALA A 649 3.34 -42.82 6.61
CA ALA A 649 4.65 -43.14 7.19
C ALA A 649 5.83 -42.37 6.56
N ARG A 650 5.73 -42.01 5.27
CA ARG A 650 6.72 -41.18 4.55
C ARG A 650 7.06 -39.86 5.24
N TYR A 651 6.14 -39.30 6.03
CA TYR A 651 6.36 -38.05 6.76
C TYR A 651 7.14 -38.24 8.07
N ARG A 652 7.35 -39.50 8.50
CA ARG A 652 8.11 -39.87 9.72
C ARG A 652 7.64 -39.10 10.96
N PHE A 653 6.32 -38.88 11.08
CA PHE A 653 5.73 -38.01 12.11
C PHE A 653 6.12 -38.43 13.53
N GLN A 654 5.99 -39.72 13.84
CA GLN A 654 6.32 -40.25 15.17
C GLN A 654 7.82 -40.12 15.50
N GLU A 655 8.70 -40.48 14.56
CA GLU A 655 10.15 -40.36 14.74
C GLU A 655 10.59 -38.91 14.95
N LYS A 656 10.05 -37.98 14.15
CA LYS A 656 10.31 -36.55 14.29
C LYS A 656 9.79 -36.00 15.61
N GLY A 657 8.59 -36.41 16.02
CA GLY A 657 8.00 -36.04 17.31
C GLY A 657 8.88 -36.49 18.47
N LEU A 658 9.30 -37.75 18.47
CA LEU A 658 10.19 -38.30 19.51
C LEU A 658 11.51 -37.53 19.60
N PHE A 659 12.14 -37.24 18.46
CA PHE A 659 13.38 -36.45 18.42
C PHE A 659 13.20 -35.05 19.00
N VAL A 660 12.16 -34.33 18.58
CA VAL A 660 11.86 -32.98 19.07
C VAL A 660 11.67 -32.97 20.58
N MET A 661 10.87 -33.91 21.11
CA MET A 661 10.57 -33.97 22.55
C MET A 661 11.80 -34.33 23.39
N LYS A 662 12.61 -35.29 22.94
CA LYS A 662 13.89 -35.62 23.60
C LYS A 662 14.90 -34.48 23.52
N SER A 663 14.95 -33.79 22.37
CA SER A 663 15.83 -32.63 22.20
C SER A 663 15.42 -31.46 23.09
N LEU A 664 14.12 -31.23 23.33
CA LEU A 664 13.65 -30.21 24.28
C LEU A 664 14.04 -30.54 25.72
N ALA A 665 13.89 -31.79 26.15
CA ALA A 665 14.36 -32.22 27.46
C ALA A 665 15.86 -31.99 27.63
N TRP A 666 16.67 -32.45 26.66
CA TRP A 666 18.11 -32.23 26.66
C TRP A 666 18.47 -30.75 26.63
N GLN A 667 17.76 -29.93 25.85
CA GLN A 667 17.98 -28.48 25.78
C GLN A 667 17.81 -27.82 27.14
N ALA A 668 16.75 -28.18 27.86
CA ALA A 668 16.46 -27.61 29.17
C ALA A 668 17.47 -28.03 30.25
N ASP A 669 17.97 -29.26 30.17
CA ASP A 669 18.97 -29.79 31.11
C ASP A 669 20.39 -29.23 30.84
N ASN A 670 20.63 -28.61 29.67
CA ASN A 670 21.94 -28.14 29.23
C ASN A 670 21.99 -26.64 28.90
N LEU A 671 21.15 -25.82 29.54
CA LEU A 671 21.04 -24.37 29.29
C LEU A 671 22.39 -23.63 29.39
N ASP A 672 23.26 -24.03 30.30
CA ASP A 672 24.61 -23.45 30.44
C ASP A 672 25.46 -23.64 29.18
N VAL A 673 25.30 -24.78 28.49
CA VAL A 673 26.00 -25.03 27.22
C VAL A 673 25.50 -24.08 26.12
N PHE A 674 24.20 -23.81 26.07
CA PHE A 674 23.65 -22.85 25.10
C PHE A 674 24.13 -21.43 25.37
N ARG A 675 24.17 -21.02 26.65
CA ARG A 675 24.75 -19.74 27.09
C ARG A 675 26.19 -19.61 26.62
N ASP A 676 27.02 -20.61 26.90
CA ASP A 676 28.42 -20.65 26.47
C ASP A 676 28.57 -20.53 24.96
N LEU A 677 27.80 -21.31 24.20
CA LEU A 677 27.84 -21.29 22.74
C LEU A 677 27.43 -19.93 22.19
N PHE A 678 26.36 -19.34 22.70
CA PHE A 678 25.90 -18.03 22.24
C PHE A 678 26.95 -16.95 22.50
N ILE A 679 27.47 -16.84 23.73
CA ILE A 679 28.48 -15.84 24.09
C ILE A 679 29.77 -16.01 23.27
N ARG A 680 30.23 -17.26 23.06
CA ARG A 680 31.40 -17.53 22.21
C ARG A 680 31.20 -17.03 20.78
N ASN A 681 30.01 -17.24 20.19
CA ASN A 681 29.71 -16.76 18.84
C ASN A 681 29.57 -15.23 18.79
N MET A 682 28.97 -14.61 19.80
CA MET A 682 28.86 -13.14 19.92
C MET A 682 30.24 -12.47 20.01
N ASN A 683 31.21 -13.11 20.69
CA ASN A 683 32.57 -12.59 20.83
C ASN A 683 33.49 -12.95 19.66
N GLY A 684 33.21 -14.04 18.95
CA GLY A 684 34.02 -14.54 17.83
C GLY A 684 33.73 -13.88 16.48
N GLY A 685 32.62 -13.14 16.34
CA GLY A 685 32.15 -12.54 15.08
C GLY A 685 32.97 -11.37 14.51
N GLY A 686 34.11 -11.02 15.12
CA GLY A 686 35.02 -9.96 14.64
C GLY A 686 36.09 -10.41 13.62
N ARG A 687 36.02 -11.64 13.12
CA ARG A 687 36.92 -12.15 12.06
C ARG A 687 36.16 -13.05 11.08
N CYS A 688 35.46 -12.46 10.13
CA CYS A 688 35.24 -13.01 8.79
C CYS A 688 35.20 -11.85 7.80
#